data_AF-A0A942N449-F1
#
_entry.id   AF-A0A942N449-F1
#
_cell.length_a   1.000
_cell.length_b   1.000
_cell.length_c   1.000
_cell.angle_alpha   90.00
_cell.angle_beta   90.00
_cell.angle_gamma   90.00
#
_symmetry.space_group_name_H-M   'P 1'
#
loop_
_entity.id
_entity.type
_entity.pdbx_description
1 polymer ?
#
loop_
_entity_poly.entity_id
_entity_poly.type
_entity_poly.pdbx_seq_one_letter_code
_entity_poly.pdbx_strand_id
1 'polypeptide(L)'
;MRKLANKYKLYSVLAFVLFLFALAGCGQQQSTNGSPIEPIIPGKEKGESQALQGRFSVKSADIQIHDLSVTADGTLAAVGSASRAVYLLERDGKPRWEKPLSSQPVKTYLDPIGRFMAVGTSQGKLLILNIDGEIRTEQNFDAPISTLSAAGDGELFLIGVSPENPQEPDQVVVMDRAGRIRWEASFEEVLDAKISGSDNRVFVNWRQNNIDFLTAYGVNGNVLWEIENHTLLSLDGGGRMLASSRGEDVLMYNKEGRQLWKYTTTGLVKRVILAKDGLYAGALVTDVATQQQELLYFNIEGELLWSKRLPDDSEVLVSSDGMRVLVASWRQYRDDATQIFVYNSRGMEVNALEVAGRAQRMALAEREGTLVLGLEDGSIYFLNISEQTVSSREVMVAATDPQRLSDFYTPVSFGREEGESRLTLFFFDETAQFLVPVTRRIKRTQSLLRPSIEELIRGPVQGSQLQRTIPKDAEISATIQDGTVQVDLPLSLDEMGGTTFLLGVLDSLLLTVSQFPTVEQIRFTVGGEEKETFGQEGILIDEAHNPRRFGRQQDEQLLFIPASSGTRLYLLPATKEFLPLKEKALVETLVTHILSESAAYLPKNVKLKSVRLEDSIVYLDFNEEFAQLLVENPEAAARAAILRDAFALSIAENLPYATVHITVEGKPLRRPAEFLPWQLTLSRPYFINLED
;
A
#
# COMPACT_ATOMS: atom_id res chain seq x y z
N MET A 1 81.78 -16.01 21.88
CA MET A 1 81.62 -16.71 23.18
C MET A 1 81.68 -15.68 24.31
N ARG A 2 80.64 -15.68 25.17
CA ARG A 2 80.65 -15.26 26.58
C ARG A 2 80.94 -13.77 26.89
N LYS A 3 79.89 -13.05 27.33
CA LYS A 3 79.59 -12.70 28.76
C LYS A 3 80.52 -11.57 29.23
N LEU A 4 80.09 -10.47 29.84
CA LEU A 4 78.95 -10.21 30.72
C LEU A 4 78.49 -8.76 30.52
N ALA A 5 77.28 -8.55 30.00
CA ALA A 5 76.57 -7.27 30.14
C ALA A 5 75.59 -7.44 31.29
N ASN A 6 75.95 -7.00 32.48
CA ASN A 6 75.11 -7.15 33.66
C ASN A 6 75.31 -5.97 34.62
N LYS A 7 74.18 -5.43 35.08
CA LYS A 7 74.02 -4.53 36.24
C LYS A 7 74.50 -3.08 36.07
N TYR A 8 73.72 -2.24 35.37
CA TYR A 8 73.29 -0.89 35.82
C TYR A 8 72.05 -0.40 35.01
N LYS A 9 71.08 -1.30 34.79
CA LYS A 9 69.67 -0.99 34.48
C LYS A 9 68.83 -1.67 35.56
N LEU A 10 68.95 -1.20 36.81
CA LEU A 10 68.34 -1.85 37.98
C LEU A 10 67.45 -0.91 38.83
N TYR A 11 67.17 0.31 38.36
CA TYR A 11 66.14 1.17 38.99
C TYR A 11 65.16 1.81 38.01
N SER A 12 65.14 1.37 36.75
CA SER A 12 64.16 1.83 35.74
C SER A 12 63.36 0.69 35.08
N VAL A 13 63.37 -0.51 35.69
CA VAL A 13 62.59 -1.68 35.25
C VAL A 13 61.78 -2.30 36.41
N LEU A 14 61.90 -1.77 37.63
CA LEU A 14 61.14 -2.22 38.80
C LEU A 14 59.77 -1.54 38.97
N ALA A 15 59.28 -0.85 37.92
CA ALA A 15 57.92 -0.33 37.84
C ALA A 15 57.13 -0.93 36.65
N PHE A 16 57.68 -1.94 35.96
CA PHE A 16 57.07 -2.42 34.71
C PHE A 16 56.92 -3.95 34.56
N VAL A 17 57.31 -4.76 35.56
CA VAL A 17 57.06 -6.21 35.53
C VAL A 17 56.76 -6.75 36.93
N LEU A 18 55.76 -6.15 37.57
CA LEU A 18 55.12 -6.73 38.76
C LEU A 18 53.62 -6.64 38.58
N PHE A 19 53.11 -7.20 37.48
CA PHE A 19 51.75 -7.74 37.39
C PHE A 19 51.58 -8.60 36.13
N LEU A 20 52.44 -9.61 36.00
CA LEU A 20 52.25 -10.69 35.02
C LEU A 20 52.85 -11.96 35.62
N PHE A 21 52.05 -12.67 36.43
CA PHE A 21 51.78 -14.11 36.31
C PHE A 21 50.82 -14.57 37.41
N ALA A 22 49.88 -15.45 37.00
CA ALA A 22 48.85 -16.20 37.74
C ALA A 22 47.43 -15.58 37.65
N LEU A 23 46.59 -16.01 36.68
CA LEU A 23 45.66 -17.16 36.77
C LEU A 23 44.49 -16.85 37.75
N ALA A 24 43.20 -16.86 37.40
CA ALA A 24 42.46 -17.41 36.26
C ALA A 24 41.05 -16.77 36.16
N GLY A 25 40.41 -16.82 34.98
CA GLY A 25 38.95 -16.87 34.85
C GLY A 25 38.25 -15.82 33.98
N CYS A 26 37.87 -16.25 32.77
CA CYS A 26 36.69 -15.85 31.96
C CYS A 26 36.47 -14.39 31.51
N GLY A 27 36.87 -14.14 30.25
CA GLY A 27 35.98 -13.83 29.11
C GLY A 27 34.80 -12.87 29.25
N GLN A 28 34.97 -11.64 28.72
CA GLN A 28 34.14 -11.02 27.67
C GLN A 28 34.71 -9.63 27.38
N GLN A 29 35.32 -9.43 26.21
CA GLN A 29 35.81 -8.12 25.79
C GLN A 29 34.77 -7.51 24.84
N GLN A 30 33.96 -6.61 25.40
CA GLN A 30 33.07 -5.71 24.67
C GLN A 30 33.87 -4.98 23.60
N SER A 31 33.49 -5.17 22.34
CA SER A 31 33.89 -4.28 21.26
C SER A 31 33.29 -2.91 21.54
N THR A 32 34.12 -1.91 21.31
CA THR A 32 33.80 -0.49 21.44
C THR A 32 32.55 -0.16 20.66
N ASN A 33 31.50 0.28 21.36
CA ASN A 33 30.33 0.94 20.79
C ASN A 33 30.81 1.95 19.75
N GLY A 34 30.54 1.67 18.48
CA GLY A 34 30.49 2.70 17.47
C GLY A 34 29.56 3.79 17.99
N SER A 35 29.95 5.06 17.79
CA SER A 35 29.08 6.20 18.07
C SER A 35 27.66 5.87 17.61
N PRO A 36 26.62 6.18 18.41
CA PRO A 36 25.24 5.88 18.04
C PRO A 36 25.05 6.27 16.57
N ILE A 37 24.58 5.33 15.76
CA ILE A 37 24.06 5.70 14.45
C ILE A 37 22.94 6.69 14.77
N GLU A 38 23.18 7.97 14.48
CA GLU A 38 22.15 8.98 14.62
C GLU A 38 20.93 8.47 13.86
N PRO A 39 19.73 8.49 14.47
CA PRO A 39 18.52 8.15 13.74
C PRO A 39 18.48 9.04 12.50
N ILE A 40 18.25 8.41 11.35
CA ILE A 40 18.10 9.12 10.08
C ILE A 40 17.02 10.19 10.29
N ILE A 41 17.45 11.45 10.36
CA ILE A 41 16.56 12.61 10.32
C ILE A 41 16.08 12.70 8.87
N PRO A 42 14.77 12.60 8.59
CA PRO A 42 14.26 12.90 7.26
C PRO A 42 14.51 14.39 6.99
N GLY A 43 15.39 14.67 6.04
CA GLY A 43 15.76 16.06 5.72
C GLY A 43 16.91 16.25 4.74
N LYS A 44 17.37 15.21 4.04
CA LYS A 44 18.36 15.39 2.97
C LYS A 44 18.46 14.24 1.97
N GLU A 45 17.35 13.88 1.36
CA GLU A 45 17.34 13.32 0.00
C GLU A 45 16.26 14.04 -0.82
N LYS A 46 16.52 14.18 -2.13
CA LYS A 46 15.79 15.06 -3.05
C LYS A 46 14.28 14.83 -2.96
N GLY A 47 13.55 15.85 -2.50
CA GLY A 47 12.10 15.88 -2.48
C GLY A 47 11.55 15.91 -1.06
N GLU A 48 11.62 17.07 -0.39
CA GLU A 48 10.59 17.38 0.59
C GLU A 48 9.24 17.18 -0.11
N SER A 49 8.40 16.29 0.42
CA SER A 49 7.06 16.09 -0.08
C SER A 49 6.32 17.41 0.05
N GLN A 50 6.02 18.07 -1.07
CA GLN A 50 5.21 19.31 -1.09
C GLN A 50 3.86 19.14 -0.39
N ALA A 51 3.47 17.89 -0.10
CA ALA A 51 2.31 17.53 0.69
C ALA A 51 2.48 17.75 2.20
N LEU A 52 3.66 17.62 2.80
CA LEU A 52 3.81 17.73 4.26
C LEU A 52 3.65 19.18 4.72
N GLN A 53 2.60 19.46 5.48
CA GLN A 53 2.32 20.77 6.06
C GLN A 53 2.79 20.88 7.51
N GLY A 54 2.77 19.78 8.25
CA GLY A 54 3.15 19.75 9.65
C GLY A 54 3.26 18.34 10.23
N ARG A 55 4.05 18.21 11.30
CA ARG A 55 4.22 16.95 12.03
C ARG A 55 4.28 17.20 13.54
N PHE A 56 3.60 16.34 14.28
CA PHE A 56 3.69 16.24 15.73
C PHE A 56 3.96 14.79 16.14
N SER A 57 4.56 14.56 17.31
CA SER A 57 4.67 13.22 17.89
C SER A 57 4.34 13.30 19.36
N VAL A 58 3.43 12.43 19.81
CA VAL A 58 3.05 12.32 21.22
C VAL A 58 4.25 11.86 22.04
N LYS A 59 4.63 12.65 23.05
CA LYS A 59 5.80 12.37 23.89
C LYS A 59 5.42 11.59 25.15
N SER A 60 4.94 10.36 24.96
CA SER A 60 4.52 9.46 26.06
C SER A 60 4.95 8.02 25.78
N ALA A 61 5.01 7.18 26.82
CA ALA A 61 5.12 5.73 26.65
C ALA A 61 3.82 5.12 26.09
N ASP A 62 2.68 5.73 26.43
CA ASP A 62 1.36 5.37 25.90
C ASP A 62 1.06 6.23 24.66
N ILE A 63 1.39 5.70 23.47
CA ILE A 63 1.40 6.46 22.19
C ILE A 63 0.11 6.33 21.35
N GLN A 64 -0.81 5.45 21.71
CA GLN A 64 -2.02 5.21 20.91
C GLN A 64 -2.89 6.47 20.77
N ILE A 65 -3.46 6.65 19.58
CA ILE A 65 -4.39 7.73 19.24
C ILE A 65 -5.80 7.14 19.21
N HIS A 66 -6.65 7.56 20.15
CA HIS A 66 -8.00 7.04 20.24
C HIS A 66 -8.93 7.67 19.20
N ASP A 67 -8.80 8.98 18.99
CA ASP A 67 -9.65 9.74 18.08
C ASP A 67 -8.97 11.04 17.63
N LEU A 68 -9.39 11.54 16.47
CA LEU A 68 -8.93 12.83 15.96
C LEU A 68 -10.03 13.55 15.17
N SER A 69 -10.03 14.88 15.25
CA SER A 69 -10.95 15.75 14.51
C SER A 69 -10.24 17.00 13.99
N VAL A 70 -10.75 17.58 12.91
CA VAL A 70 -10.09 18.68 12.18
C VAL A 70 -11.10 19.78 11.82
N THR A 71 -10.68 21.04 11.82
CA THR A 71 -11.52 22.15 11.32
C THR A 71 -11.76 22.03 9.82
N ALA A 72 -12.83 22.65 9.31
CA ALA A 72 -13.18 22.62 7.89
C ALA A 72 -12.09 23.22 6.99
N ASP A 73 -11.34 24.19 7.51
CA ASP A 73 -10.19 24.80 6.85
C ASP A 73 -8.87 24.04 7.10
N GLY A 74 -8.84 23.00 7.95
CA GLY A 74 -7.62 22.25 8.23
C GLY A 74 -6.55 23.03 9.01
N THR A 75 -6.90 24.15 9.64
CA THR A 75 -5.95 24.95 10.43
C THR A 75 -5.66 24.36 11.79
N LEU A 76 -6.62 23.62 12.37
CA LEU A 76 -6.52 23.02 13.69
C LEU A 76 -6.95 21.56 13.67
N ALA A 77 -6.29 20.73 14.48
CA ALA A 77 -6.71 19.37 14.78
C ALA A 77 -6.73 19.10 16.28
N ALA A 78 -7.78 18.43 16.75
CA ALA A 78 -7.87 17.91 18.11
C ALA A 78 -7.51 16.42 18.11
N VAL A 79 -6.66 16.01 19.05
CA VAL A 79 -6.14 14.63 19.14
C VAL A 79 -6.34 14.10 20.56
N GLY A 80 -7.08 13.01 20.69
CA GLY A 80 -7.21 12.27 21.94
C GLY A 80 -6.23 11.11 22.01
N SER A 81 -5.37 11.08 23.03
CA SER A 81 -4.31 10.07 23.18
C SER A 81 -4.49 9.19 24.42
N ALA A 82 -4.06 7.92 24.32
CA ALA A 82 -3.98 6.97 25.43
C ALA A 82 -3.11 7.45 26.60
N SER A 83 -2.21 8.42 26.35
CA SER A 83 -1.47 9.17 27.38
C SER A 83 -2.34 9.99 28.34
N ARG A 84 -3.68 9.88 28.24
CA ARG A 84 -4.67 10.64 29.02
C ARG A 84 -4.52 12.15 28.80
N ALA A 85 -4.13 12.54 27.60
CA ALA A 85 -4.00 13.93 27.19
C ALA A 85 -4.79 14.19 25.92
N VAL A 86 -5.36 15.39 25.85
CA VAL A 86 -5.91 15.94 24.61
C VAL A 86 -5.01 17.08 24.13
N TYR A 87 -4.71 17.05 22.85
CA TYR A 87 -3.88 18.05 22.18
C TYR A 87 -4.73 18.84 21.21
N LEU A 88 -4.48 20.15 21.15
CA LEU A 88 -4.93 20.97 20.03
C LEU A 88 -3.69 21.39 19.24
N LEU A 89 -3.61 20.94 17.99
CA LEU A 89 -2.47 21.13 17.11
C LEU A 89 -2.82 22.15 16.03
N GLU A 90 -1.85 22.98 15.66
CA GLU A 90 -1.90 23.81 14.46
C GLU A 90 -1.44 23.03 13.23
N ARG A 91 -1.81 23.48 12.04
CA ARG A 91 -1.48 22.81 10.76
C ARG A 91 0.02 22.57 10.57
N ASP A 92 0.89 23.39 11.16
CA ASP A 92 2.35 23.21 11.12
C ASP A 92 2.87 22.10 12.07
N GLY A 93 1.96 21.44 12.79
CA GLY A 93 2.25 20.39 13.76
C GLY A 93 2.59 20.89 15.15
N LYS A 94 2.61 22.21 15.39
CA LYS A 94 2.88 22.72 16.74
C LYS A 94 1.65 22.56 17.63
N PRO A 95 1.81 22.09 18.89
CA PRO A 95 0.72 22.11 19.84
C PRO A 95 0.44 23.55 20.24
N ARG A 96 -0.81 24.00 20.04
CA ARG A 96 -1.30 25.24 20.65
C ARG A 96 -1.37 25.09 22.16
N TRP A 97 -1.84 23.93 22.62
CA TRP A 97 -1.77 23.50 24.01
C TRP A 97 -1.93 21.99 24.12
N GLU A 98 -1.53 21.48 25.28
CA GLU A 98 -1.75 20.12 25.75
C GLU A 98 -2.53 20.19 27.06
N LYS A 99 -3.52 19.30 27.24
CA LYS A 99 -4.28 19.22 28.49
C LYS A 99 -4.32 17.77 29.00
N PRO A 100 -3.70 17.50 30.17
CA PRO A 100 -3.87 16.21 30.84
C PRO A 100 -5.28 16.08 31.42
N LEU A 101 -5.82 14.87 31.33
CA LEU A 101 -7.14 14.47 31.79
C LEU A 101 -7.01 13.33 32.82
N SER A 102 -8.06 13.14 33.63
CA SER A 102 -8.11 12.06 34.62
C SER A 102 -8.29 10.67 34.01
N SER A 103 -8.79 10.59 32.79
CA SER A 103 -9.13 9.38 32.05
C SER A 103 -8.79 9.54 30.56
N GLN A 104 -8.79 8.45 29.80
CA GLN A 104 -8.42 8.48 28.38
C GLN A 104 -9.50 9.22 27.57
N PRO A 105 -9.13 10.23 26.75
CA PRO A 105 -10.04 10.83 25.79
C PRO A 105 -10.28 9.86 24.62
N VAL A 106 -11.51 9.34 24.52
CA VAL A 106 -11.90 8.31 23.54
C VAL A 106 -12.70 8.86 22.36
N LYS A 107 -13.22 10.09 22.50
CA LYS A 107 -13.95 10.82 21.46
C LYS A 107 -13.57 12.29 21.47
N THR A 108 -13.40 12.87 20.29
CA THR A 108 -13.11 14.28 20.09
C THR A 108 -14.05 14.86 19.03
N TYR A 109 -14.54 16.06 19.29
CA TYR A 109 -15.25 16.86 18.31
C TYR A 109 -14.61 18.25 18.28
N LEU A 110 -14.22 18.71 17.08
CA LEU A 110 -13.73 20.05 16.86
C LEU A 110 -14.74 20.79 15.98
N ASP A 111 -15.22 21.94 16.45
CA ASP A 111 -16.15 22.77 15.70
C ASP A 111 -15.55 23.13 14.33
N PRO A 112 -16.27 22.95 13.20
CA PRO A 112 -15.70 23.13 11.86
C PRO A 112 -15.08 24.51 11.61
N ILE A 113 -15.56 25.55 12.30
CA ILE A 113 -15.03 26.92 12.23
C ILE A 113 -14.11 27.29 13.40
N GLY A 114 -13.74 26.34 14.24
CA GLY A 114 -12.74 26.49 15.29
C GLY A 114 -13.19 27.27 16.54
N ARG A 115 -14.50 27.35 16.83
CA ARG A 115 -15.00 28.10 18.00
C ARG A 115 -14.74 27.40 19.33
N PHE A 116 -14.86 26.07 19.34
CA PHE A 116 -14.77 25.25 20.55
C PHE A 116 -14.45 23.80 20.16
N MET A 117 -14.20 22.97 21.17
CA MET A 117 -14.10 21.52 21.02
C MET A 117 -14.80 20.80 22.16
N ALA A 118 -15.18 19.55 21.94
CA ALA A 118 -15.73 18.66 22.95
C ALA A 118 -14.90 17.36 23.03
N VAL A 119 -14.75 16.84 24.23
CA VAL A 119 -13.96 15.64 24.51
C VAL A 119 -14.76 14.72 25.42
N GLY A 120 -14.96 13.48 24.96
CA GLY A 120 -15.55 12.41 25.75
C GLY A 120 -14.48 11.43 26.23
N THR A 121 -14.60 10.95 27.46
CA THR A 121 -13.59 10.07 28.07
C THR A 121 -14.11 8.66 28.36
N SER A 122 -13.18 7.73 28.57
CA SER A 122 -13.44 6.33 28.95
C SER A 122 -14.06 6.15 30.35
N GLN A 123 -14.31 7.23 31.08
CA GLN A 123 -14.94 7.21 32.41
C GLN A 123 -16.16 8.14 32.45
N GLY A 124 -16.79 8.39 31.29
CA GLY A 124 -18.03 9.15 31.21
C GLY A 124 -17.91 10.66 31.39
N LYS A 125 -16.69 11.20 31.52
CA LYS A 125 -16.50 12.65 31.60
C LYS A 125 -16.60 13.29 30.22
N LEU A 126 -17.50 14.26 30.05
CA LEU A 126 -17.63 15.14 28.88
C LEU A 126 -17.09 16.52 29.23
N LEU A 127 -16.20 17.04 28.39
CA LEU A 127 -15.62 18.38 28.52
C LEU A 127 -15.91 19.18 27.26
N ILE A 128 -16.49 20.36 27.40
CA ILE A 128 -16.58 21.35 26.32
C ILE A 128 -15.58 22.47 26.63
N LEU A 129 -14.63 22.68 25.73
CA LEU A 129 -13.53 23.62 25.87
C LEU A 129 -13.60 24.69 24.79
N ASN A 130 -13.19 25.91 25.11
CA ASN A 130 -12.87 26.86 24.05
C ASN A 130 -11.53 26.49 23.37
N ILE A 131 -11.20 27.19 22.29
CA ILE A 131 -9.98 26.91 21.52
C ILE A 131 -8.67 27.23 22.27
N ASP A 132 -8.76 27.95 23.39
CA ASP A 132 -7.64 28.24 24.30
C ASP A 132 -7.44 27.14 25.37
N GLY A 133 -8.31 26.13 25.38
CA GLY A 133 -8.25 25.01 26.33
C GLY A 133 -8.87 25.32 27.69
N GLU A 134 -9.67 26.37 27.85
CA GLU A 134 -10.47 26.62 29.05
C GLU A 134 -11.75 25.77 29.02
N ILE A 135 -12.01 25.03 30.10
CA ILE A 135 -13.23 24.24 30.24
C ILE A 135 -14.40 25.21 30.49
N ARG A 136 -15.38 25.20 29.59
CA ARG A 136 -16.61 25.98 29.70
C ARG A 136 -17.73 25.18 30.35
N THR A 137 -17.78 23.89 30.04
CA THR A 137 -18.79 22.97 30.54
C THR A 137 -18.17 21.62 30.83
N GLU A 138 -18.58 21.03 31.94
CA GLU A 138 -18.18 19.70 32.38
C GLU A 138 -19.46 18.95 32.79
N GLN A 139 -19.62 17.74 32.26
CA GLN A 139 -20.73 16.84 32.57
C GLN A 139 -20.15 15.45 32.85
N ASN A 140 -20.69 14.74 33.83
CA ASN A 140 -20.31 13.37 34.13
C ASN A 140 -21.47 12.43 33.82
N PHE A 141 -21.16 11.32 33.16
CA PHE A 141 -22.05 10.19 32.91
C PHE A 141 -21.51 8.97 33.63
N ASP A 142 -22.39 8.02 33.95
CA ASP A 142 -22.04 6.85 34.76
C ASP A 142 -21.31 5.74 33.98
N ALA A 143 -21.11 5.93 32.67
CA ALA A 143 -20.45 4.98 31.78
C ALA A 143 -19.62 5.69 30.68
N PRO A 144 -18.71 4.99 29.99
CA PRO A 144 -17.88 5.54 28.92
C PRO A 144 -18.68 6.25 27.82
N ILE A 145 -18.13 7.34 27.28
CA ILE A 145 -18.72 8.03 26.12
C ILE A 145 -18.37 7.25 24.86
N SER A 146 -19.39 6.69 24.20
CA SER A 146 -19.28 5.84 23.00
C SER A 146 -19.50 6.61 21.70
N THR A 147 -20.33 7.65 21.69
CA THR A 147 -20.46 8.57 20.55
C THR A 147 -20.46 10.03 21.01
N LEU A 148 -19.96 10.91 20.15
CA LEU A 148 -19.96 12.35 20.34
C LEU A 148 -20.11 13.02 18.97
N SER A 149 -21.20 13.74 18.78
CA SER A 149 -21.46 14.51 17.56
C SER A 149 -22.19 15.80 17.91
N ALA A 150 -22.17 16.78 17.00
CA ALA A 150 -22.89 18.04 17.19
C ALA A 150 -23.69 18.41 15.94
N ALA A 151 -24.77 19.16 16.18
CA ALA A 151 -25.54 19.80 15.13
C ALA A 151 -24.69 20.81 14.35
N GLY A 152 -25.15 21.21 13.16
CA GLY A 152 -24.38 22.04 12.23
C GLY A 152 -24.11 23.45 12.76
N ASP A 153 -24.95 23.95 13.66
CA ASP A 153 -24.76 25.22 14.36
C ASP A 153 -23.80 25.12 15.56
N GLY A 154 -23.49 23.89 16.00
CA GLY A 154 -22.68 23.59 17.19
C GLY A 154 -23.40 23.89 18.52
N GLU A 155 -24.72 24.11 18.52
CA GLU A 155 -25.47 24.42 19.75
C GLU A 155 -25.93 23.18 20.51
N LEU A 156 -26.18 22.08 19.79
CA LEU A 156 -26.63 20.80 20.33
C LEU A 156 -25.60 19.70 20.10
N PHE A 157 -25.43 18.86 21.11
CA PHE A 157 -24.60 17.66 21.08
C PHE A 157 -25.45 16.43 21.25
N LEU A 158 -25.06 15.40 20.54
CA LEU A 158 -25.50 14.03 20.72
C LEU A 158 -24.36 13.26 21.40
N ILE A 159 -24.67 12.66 22.54
CA ILE A 159 -23.74 11.85 23.32
C ILE A 159 -24.33 10.45 23.46
N GLY A 160 -23.53 9.45 23.14
CA GLY A 160 -23.82 8.06 23.48
C GLY A 160 -23.02 7.68 24.70
N VAL A 161 -23.67 6.96 25.60
CA VAL A 161 -23.09 6.46 26.84
C VAL A 161 -23.36 4.97 26.86
N SER A 162 -22.31 4.16 26.79
CA SER A 162 -22.42 2.71 26.70
C SER A 162 -21.70 2.05 27.87
N PRO A 163 -22.42 1.37 28.79
CA PRO A 163 -21.83 0.64 29.90
C PRO A 163 -20.91 -0.49 29.45
N GLU A 164 -19.94 -0.87 30.29
CA GLU A 164 -19.08 -2.04 30.03
C GLU A 164 -19.84 -3.36 30.15
N ASN A 165 -20.91 -3.38 30.96
CA ASN A 165 -21.77 -4.53 31.16
C ASN A 165 -22.84 -4.58 30.05
N PRO A 166 -22.82 -5.57 29.14
CA PRO A 166 -23.78 -5.64 28.03
C PRO A 166 -25.25 -5.88 28.45
N GLN A 167 -25.50 -6.13 29.73
CA GLN A 167 -26.86 -6.25 30.29
C GLN A 167 -27.45 -4.89 30.69
N GLU A 168 -26.64 -3.85 30.77
CA GLU A 168 -27.09 -2.49 31.07
C GLU A 168 -27.41 -1.75 29.77
N PRO A 169 -28.52 -1.00 29.71
CA PRO A 169 -28.92 -0.32 28.50
C PRO A 169 -27.99 0.84 28.18
N ASP A 170 -27.66 0.97 26.90
CA ASP A 170 -27.03 2.16 26.35
C ASP A 170 -27.95 3.37 26.48
N GLN A 171 -27.36 4.56 26.63
CA GLN A 171 -28.07 5.82 26.68
C GLN A 171 -27.66 6.75 25.54
N VAL A 172 -28.64 7.42 24.96
CA VAL A 172 -28.43 8.53 24.01
C VAL A 172 -28.95 9.81 24.66
N VAL A 173 -28.10 10.81 24.74
CA VAL A 173 -28.39 12.10 25.38
C VAL A 173 -28.19 13.22 24.37
N VAL A 174 -29.21 14.07 24.23
CA VAL A 174 -29.11 15.33 23.49
C VAL A 174 -29.05 16.48 24.49
N MET A 175 -28.01 17.29 24.41
CA MET A 175 -27.84 18.45 25.30
C MET A 175 -27.32 19.67 24.55
N ASP A 176 -27.50 20.85 25.13
CA ASP A 176 -26.90 22.07 24.60
C ASP A 176 -25.47 22.31 25.12
N ARG A 177 -24.78 23.30 24.53
CA ARG A 177 -23.44 23.73 24.96
C ARG A 177 -23.32 24.08 26.44
N ALA A 178 -24.42 24.44 27.11
CA ALA A 178 -24.39 24.81 28.53
C ALA A 178 -24.54 23.60 29.46
N GLY A 179 -24.66 22.37 28.94
CA GLY A 179 -24.89 21.18 29.76
C GLY A 179 -26.37 20.84 29.98
N ARG A 180 -27.30 21.59 29.38
CA ARG A 180 -28.73 21.35 29.62
C ARG A 180 -29.21 20.23 28.71
N ILE A 181 -29.61 19.12 29.32
CA ILE A 181 -30.22 17.98 28.63
C ILE A 181 -31.57 18.42 28.06
N ARG A 182 -31.76 18.20 26.76
CA ARG A 182 -33.00 18.41 26.02
C ARG A 182 -33.88 17.18 26.05
N TRP A 183 -33.23 16.03 25.87
CA TRP A 183 -33.87 14.72 25.82
C TRP A 183 -32.81 13.64 26.01
N GLU A 184 -33.23 12.55 26.65
CA GLU A 184 -32.45 11.33 26.84
C GLU A 184 -33.34 10.11 26.59
N ALA A 185 -32.75 9.03 26.08
CA ALA A 185 -33.43 7.76 25.85
C ALA A 185 -32.48 6.59 26.12
N SER A 186 -33.05 5.45 26.54
CA SER A 186 -32.34 4.21 26.81
C SER A 186 -32.67 3.15 25.76
N PHE A 187 -31.66 2.39 25.36
CA PHE A 187 -31.71 1.36 24.32
C PHE A 187 -31.00 0.10 24.82
N GLU A 188 -31.38 -1.08 24.34
CA GLU A 188 -30.71 -2.33 24.72
C GLU A 188 -29.25 -2.35 24.22
N GLU A 189 -29.01 -2.00 22.95
CA GLU A 189 -27.67 -1.79 22.38
C GLU A 189 -27.75 -0.67 21.33
N VAL A 190 -26.86 0.33 21.38
CA VAL A 190 -26.73 1.37 20.36
C VAL A 190 -25.56 1.04 19.43
N LEU A 191 -25.85 0.87 18.15
CA LEU A 191 -24.85 0.56 17.12
C LEU A 191 -24.19 1.84 16.57
N ASP A 192 -24.99 2.88 16.31
CA ASP A 192 -24.52 4.20 15.91
C ASP A 192 -25.60 5.25 16.22
N ALA A 193 -25.20 6.50 16.44
CA ALA A 193 -26.13 7.60 16.58
C ALA A 193 -25.54 8.90 16.03
N LYS A 194 -26.35 9.64 15.26
CA LYS A 194 -25.93 10.90 14.59
C LYS A 194 -27.01 11.97 14.69
N ILE A 195 -26.59 13.22 14.75
CA ILE A 195 -27.47 14.39 14.69
C ILE A 195 -27.32 15.11 13.35
N SER A 196 -28.43 15.48 12.74
CA SER A 196 -28.53 16.24 11.50
C SER A 196 -28.01 17.66 11.68
N GLY A 197 -27.29 18.16 10.68
CA GLY A 197 -26.76 19.52 10.71
C GLY A 197 -27.78 20.62 10.42
N SER A 198 -28.90 20.33 9.75
CA SER A 198 -29.83 21.36 9.27
C SER A 198 -31.10 21.53 10.11
N ASP A 199 -31.67 20.42 10.59
CA ASP A 199 -32.94 20.39 11.32
C ASP A 199 -32.84 19.67 12.66
N ASN A 200 -31.62 19.38 13.12
CA ASN A 200 -31.31 18.81 14.44
C ASN A 200 -32.04 17.50 14.75
N ARG A 201 -32.49 16.76 13.73
CA ARG A 201 -33.00 15.40 13.88
C ARG A 201 -31.91 14.47 14.40
N VAL A 202 -32.29 13.52 15.21
CA VAL A 202 -31.39 12.50 15.74
C VAL A 202 -31.74 11.17 15.10
N PHE A 203 -30.75 10.51 14.52
CA PHE A 203 -30.88 9.16 13.99
C PHE A 203 -30.16 8.22 14.93
N VAL A 204 -30.86 7.22 15.44
CA VAL A 204 -30.29 6.19 16.31
C VAL A 204 -30.47 4.86 15.61
N ASN A 205 -29.37 4.15 15.43
CA ASN A 205 -29.39 2.76 15.04
C ASN A 205 -29.12 1.91 16.27
N TRP A 206 -30.09 1.11 16.67
CA TRP A 206 -30.09 0.35 17.90
C TRP A 206 -30.58 -1.07 17.67
N ARG A 207 -30.21 -1.99 18.54
CA ARG A 207 -30.59 -3.40 18.45
C ARG A 207 -31.42 -3.79 19.66
N GLN A 208 -32.43 -4.61 19.42
CA GLN A 208 -33.20 -5.29 20.46
C GLN A 208 -33.53 -6.71 20.02
N ASN A 209 -33.26 -7.70 20.88
CA ASN A 209 -33.50 -9.11 20.57
C ASN A 209 -32.91 -9.56 19.22
N ASN A 210 -31.69 -9.10 18.89
CA ASN A 210 -31.02 -9.35 17.60
C ASN A 210 -31.71 -8.77 16.36
N ILE A 211 -32.63 -7.81 16.52
CA ILE A 211 -33.23 -7.06 15.43
C ILE A 211 -32.68 -5.63 15.47
N ASP A 212 -32.10 -5.19 14.36
CA ASP A 212 -31.59 -3.83 14.20
C ASP A 212 -32.73 -2.89 13.80
N PHE A 213 -32.83 -1.74 14.45
CA PHE A 213 -33.79 -0.69 14.20
C PHE A 213 -33.06 0.60 13.84
N LEU A 214 -33.56 1.30 12.83
CA LEU A 214 -33.13 2.64 12.49
C LEU A 214 -34.29 3.61 12.75
N THR A 215 -34.14 4.43 13.79
CA THR A 215 -35.19 5.33 14.26
C THR A 215 -34.73 6.78 14.14
N ALA A 216 -35.58 7.62 13.54
CA ALA A 216 -35.38 9.05 13.49
C ALA A 216 -36.25 9.75 14.54
N TYR A 217 -35.63 10.61 15.32
CA TYR A 217 -36.24 11.41 16.37
C TYR A 217 -36.19 12.89 16.01
N GLY A 218 -37.23 13.62 16.39
CA GLY A 218 -37.14 15.07 16.50
C GLY A 218 -36.22 15.46 17.66
N VAL A 219 -35.73 16.70 17.66
CA VAL A 219 -34.83 17.23 18.71
C VAL A 219 -35.42 17.14 20.13
N ASN A 220 -36.74 17.00 20.25
CA ASN A 220 -37.46 16.85 21.51
C ASN A 220 -37.75 15.38 21.89
N GLY A 221 -37.17 14.42 21.17
CA GLY A 221 -37.31 12.98 21.45
C GLY A 221 -38.56 12.30 20.91
N ASN A 222 -39.39 12.99 20.14
CA ASN A 222 -40.54 12.37 19.48
C ASN A 222 -40.08 11.54 18.27
N VAL A 223 -40.54 10.29 18.16
CA VAL A 223 -40.29 9.44 17.00
C VAL A 223 -40.95 10.04 15.76
N LEU A 224 -40.18 10.20 14.69
CA LEU A 224 -40.65 10.66 13.38
C LEU A 224 -40.96 9.49 12.46
N TRP A 225 -40.08 8.49 12.44
CA TRP A 225 -40.23 7.23 11.72
C TRP A 225 -39.24 6.20 12.26
N GLU A 226 -39.50 4.93 11.98
CA GLU A 226 -38.69 3.77 12.38
C GLU A 226 -38.71 2.73 11.25
N ILE A 227 -37.56 2.10 11.02
CA ILE A 227 -37.39 1.05 10.01
C ILE A 227 -36.62 -0.13 10.62
N GLU A 228 -37.14 -1.34 10.47
CA GLU A 228 -36.55 -2.58 10.99
C GLU A 228 -35.56 -3.22 10.00
N ASN A 229 -34.56 -3.92 10.51
CA ASN A 229 -33.50 -4.63 9.76
C ASN A 229 -32.65 -3.71 8.87
N HIS A 230 -32.31 -2.52 9.37
CA HIS A 230 -31.43 -1.57 8.68
C HIS A 230 -30.33 -1.08 9.62
N THR A 231 -29.11 -0.98 9.08
CA THR A 231 -27.97 -0.41 9.80
C THR A 231 -27.65 0.97 9.25
N LEU A 232 -27.54 1.99 10.11
CA LEU A 232 -27.10 3.33 9.70
C LEU A 232 -25.60 3.30 9.41
N LEU A 233 -25.22 3.64 8.19
CA LEU A 233 -23.81 3.66 7.80
C LEU A 233 -23.28 5.08 7.60
N SER A 234 -24.12 5.99 7.09
CA SER A 234 -23.72 7.37 6.82
C SER A 234 -24.88 8.35 6.78
N LEU A 235 -24.56 9.63 6.98
CA LEU A 235 -25.47 10.76 6.87
C LEU A 235 -24.75 11.90 6.12
N ASP A 236 -25.43 12.61 5.20
CA ASP A 236 -24.87 13.85 4.64
C ASP A 236 -24.82 14.95 5.71
N GLY A 237 -24.06 16.03 5.47
CA GLY A 237 -23.86 17.09 6.46
C GLY A 237 -25.17 17.79 6.85
N GLY A 238 -26.15 17.82 5.95
CA GLY A 238 -27.47 18.39 6.22
C GLY A 238 -28.49 17.42 6.82
N GLY A 239 -28.20 16.12 6.92
CA GLY A 239 -29.18 15.11 7.33
C GLY A 239 -30.37 14.94 6.36
N ARG A 240 -30.20 15.34 5.10
CA ARG A 240 -31.18 15.16 4.01
C ARG A 240 -31.17 13.75 3.45
N MET A 241 -29.99 13.11 3.45
CA MET A 241 -29.74 11.78 2.90
C MET A 241 -29.06 10.91 3.94
N LEU A 242 -29.56 9.68 4.08
CA LEU A 242 -29.03 8.69 5.02
C LEU A 242 -28.81 7.34 4.33
N ALA A 243 -27.56 6.88 4.34
CA ALA A 243 -27.17 5.61 3.74
C ALA A 243 -27.25 4.51 4.79
N SER A 244 -27.84 3.40 4.38
CA SER A 244 -28.01 2.22 5.22
C SER A 244 -27.69 0.95 4.44
N SER A 245 -27.49 -0.14 5.15
CA SER A 245 -27.36 -1.47 4.56
C SER A 245 -28.39 -2.45 5.10
N ARG A 246 -28.67 -3.46 4.28
CA ARG A 246 -29.40 -4.67 4.68
C ARG A 246 -28.80 -5.88 3.95
N GLY A 247 -27.92 -6.61 4.62
CA GLY A 247 -27.14 -7.68 4.01
C GLY A 247 -26.22 -7.14 2.91
N GLU A 248 -26.46 -7.55 1.66
CA GLU A 248 -25.69 -7.15 0.47
C GLU A 248 -26.26 -5.88 -0.20
N ASP A 249 -27.38 -5.36 0.29
CA ASP A 249 -28.02 -4.16 -0.27
C ASP A 249 -27.44 -2.88 0.34
N VAL A 250 -27.05 -1.94 -0.52
CA VAL A 250 -26.89 -0.52 -0.20
C VAL A 250 -28.22 0.18 -0.45
N LEU A 251 -28.74 0.85 0.58
CA LEU A 251 -30.05 1.50 0.56
C LEU A 251 -29.89 2.98 0.89
N MET A 252 -30.41 3.84 0.03
CA MET A 252 -30.47 5.28 0.28
C MET A 252 -31.86 5.73 0.66
N TYR A 253 -31.97 6.52 1.73
CA TYR A 253 -33.22 7.15 2.15
C TYR A 253 -33.07 8.67 2.22
N ASN A 254 -34.21 9.35 2.12
CA ASN A 254 -34.31 10.74 2.49
C ASN A 254 -34.59 10.91 4.00
N LYS A 255 -34.56 12.15 4.49
CA LYS A 255 -34.82 12.48 5.90
C LYS A 255 -36.23 12.11 6.40
N GLU A 256 -37.20 11.89 5.51
CA GLU A 256 -38.54 11.40 5.84
C GLU A 256 -38.64 9.86 5.88
N GLY A 257 -37.52 9.14 5.75
CA GLY A 257 -37.51 7.66 5.78
C GLY A 257 -38.03 7.03 4.49
N ARG A 258 -38.10 7.78 3.39
CA ARG A 258 -38.48 7.24 2.07
C ARG A 258 -37.23 6.73 1.35
N GLN A 259 -37.27 5.47 0.92
CA GLN A 259 -36.21 4.90 0.10
C GLN A 259 -36.17 5.62 -1.25
N LEU A 260 -34.99 6.16 -1.59
CA LEU A 260 -34.71 6.82 -2.87
C LEU A 260 -34.28 5.79 -3.91
N TRP A 261 -33.31 4.95 -3.56
CA TRP A 261 -32.81 3.88 -4.41
C TRP A 261 -32.22 2.74 -3.60
N LYS A 262 -32.02 1.61 -4.28
CA LYS A 262 -31.39 0.39 -3.75
C LYS A 262 -30.38 -0.12 -4.78
N TYR A 263 -29.21 -0.54 -4.31
CA TYR A 263 -28.21 -1.23 -5.11
C TYR A 263 -27.82 -2.54 -4.41
N THR A 264 -27.91 -3.68 -5.10
CA THR A 264 -27.47 -4.97 -4.55
C THR A 264 -26.04 -5.24 -4.98
N THR A 265 -25.16 -5.41 -4.00
CA THR A 265 -23.73 -5.64 -4.21
C THR A 265 -23.42 -7.13 -4.30
N THR A 266 -22.19 -7.49 -4.63
CA THR A 266 -21.72 -8.89 -4.74
C THR A 266 -21.22 -9.47 -3.42
N GLY A 267 -21.24 -8.70 -2.34
CA GLY A 267 -20.74 -9.11 -1.03
C GLY A 267 -21.42 -8.33 0.10
N LEU A 268 -20.90 -8.45 1.32
CA LEU A 268 -21.49 -7.76 2.46
C LEU A 268 -21.05 -6.29 2.49
N VAL A 269 -22.00 -5.38 2.72
CA VAL A 269 -21.72 -3.96 2.85
C VAL A 269 -21.11 -3.70 4.23
N LYS A 270 -19.81 -3.39 4.27
CA LYS A 270 -19.06 -3.10 5.50
C LYS A 270 -19.25 -1.65 5.96
N ARG A 271 -19.27 -0.70 5.02
CA ARG A 271 -19.40 0.73 5.32
C ARG A 271 -19.94 1.49 4.11
N VAL A 272 -20.66 2.58 4.36
CA VAL A 272 -21.01 3.58 3.35
C VAL A 272 -20.58 4.96 3.86
N ILE A 273 -19.97 5.75 2.99
CA ILE A 273 -19.46 7.09 3.28
C ILE A 273 -20.16 8.05 2.33
N LEU A 274 -21.05 8.88 2.86
CA LEU A 274 -21.70 9.95 2.11
C LEU A 274 -20.82 11.20 2.09
N ALA A 275 -20.74 11.84 0.93
CA ALA A 275 -20.25 13.21 0.83
C ALA A 275 -21.17 14.14 1.65
N LYS A 276 -20.61 15.19 2.25
CA LYS A 276 -21.39 16.10 3.12
C LYS A 276 -22.46 16.86 2.34
N ASP A 277 -22.25 17.12 1.06
CA ASP A 277 -23.25 17.71 0.16
C ASP A 277 -24.36 16.74 -0.27
N GLY A 278 -24.21 15.45 0.05
CA GLY A 278 -25.14 14.37 -0.28
C GLY A 278 -25.13 13.95 -1.76
N LEU A 279 -24.23 14.48 -2.59
CA LEU A 279 -24.26 14.23 -4.03
C LEU A 279 -23.59 12.92 -4.45
N TYR A 280 -22.74 12.37 -3.60
CA TYR A 280 -21.96 11.16 -3.88
C TYR A 280 -21.85 10.24 -2.66
N ALA A 281 -21.64 8.95 -2.93
CA ALA A 281 -21.46 7.93 -1.91
C ALA A 281 -20.37 6.93 -2.30
N GLY A 282 -19.51 6.56 -1.36
CA GLY A 282 -18.63 5.39 -1.47
C GLY A 282 -19.14 4.26 -0.59
N ALA A 283 -19.31 3.05 -1.14
CA ALA A 283 -19.64 1.86 -0.38
C ALA A 283 -18.47 0.87 -0.40
N LEU A 284 -18.02 0.46 0.79
CA LEU A 284 -17.02 -0.58 0.95
C LEU A 284 -17.72 -1.92 1.14
N VAL A 285 -17.47 -2.83 0.21
CA VAL A 285 -18.06 -4.16 0.16
C VAL A 285 -16.97 -5.20 0.39
N THR A 286 -17.30 -6.29 1.09
CA THR A 286 -16.37 -7.40 1.33
C THR A 286 -16.98 -8.69 0.80
N ASP A 287 -16.24 -9.36 -0.07
CA ASP A 287 -16.61 -10.68 -0.57
C ASP A 287 -16.45 -11.71 0.54
N VAL A 288 -17.52 -12.48 0.81
CA VAL A 288 -17.56 -13.41 1.96
C VAL A 288 -16.58 -14.57 1.79
N ALA A 289 -16.35 -15.03 0.56
CA ALA A 289 -15.53 -16.20 0.28
C ALA A 289 -14.03 -15.85 0.26
N THR A 290 -13.69 -14.69 -0.30
CA THR A 290 -12.30 -14.29 -0.53
C THR A 290 -11.78 -13.25 0.46
N GLN A 291 -12.66 -12.64 1.27
CA GLN A 291 -12.38 -11.50 2.15
C GLN A 291 -11.87 -10.25 1.42
N GLN A 292 -11.82 -10.27 0.09
CA GLN A 292 -11.40 -9.14 -0.73
C GLN A 292 -12.35 -7.95 -0.55
N GLN A 293 -11.78 -6.75 -0.45
CA GLN A 293 -12.55 -5.51 -0.36
C GLN A 293 -12.70 -4.85 -1.74
N GLU A 294 -13.88 -4.32 -2.02
CA GLU A 294 -14.17 -3.51 -3.19
C GLU A 294 -14.84 -2.21 -2.77
N LEU A 295 -14.38 -1.10 -3.35
CA LEU A 295 -15.00 0.21 -3.22
C LEU A 295 -15.89 0.47 -4.44
N LEU A 296 -17.18 0.64 -4.19
CA LEU A 296 -18.18 1.06 -5.18
C LEU A 296 -18.47 2.55 -4.98
N TYR A 297 -18.47 3.33 -6.06
CA TYR A 297 -18.70 4.78 -6.00
C TYR A 297 -19.92 5.20 -6.80
N PHE A 298 -20.84 5.95 -6.17
CA PHE A 298 -22.16 6.27 -6.69
C PHE A 298 -22.42 7.78 -6.75
N ASN A 299 -23.29 8.20 -7.68
CA ASN A 299 -23.96 9.50 -7.61
C ASN A 299 -25.24 9.45 -6.77
N ILE A 300 -25.88 10.61 -6.60
CA ILE A 300 -27.12 10.77 -5.83
C ILE A 300 -28.30 9.99 -6.42
N GLU A 301 -28.32 9.75 -7.73
CA GLU A 301 -29.32 8.93 -8.42
C GLU A 301 -29.15 7.42 -8.17
N GLY A 302 -28.02 6.99 -7.58
CA GLY A 302 -27.71 5.59 -7.30
C GLY A 302 -27.05 4.87 -8.47
N GLU A 303 -26.57 5.61 -9.47
CA GLU A 303 -25.79 5.05 -10.58
C GLU A 303 -24.36 4.79 -10.11
N LEU A 304 -23.86 3.58 -10.37
CA LEU A 304 -22.47 3.23 -10.14
C LEU A 304 -21.58 3.95 -11.15
N LEU A 305 -20.73 4.86 -10.67
CA LEU A 305 -19.81 5.62 -11.50
C LEU A 305 -18.54 4.82 -11.81
N TRP A 306 -18.00 4.13 -10.81
CA TRP A 306 -16.83 3.26 -10.94
C TRP A 306 -16.71 2.33 -9.72
N SER A 307 -15.92 1.27 -9.87
CA SER A 307 -15.48 0.44 -8.75
C SER A 307 -13.97 0.19 -8.77
N LYS A 308 -13.41 -0.10 -7.60
CA LYS A 308 -11.99 -0.47 -7.44
C LYS A 308 -11.84 -1.55 -6.39
N ARG A 309 -11.04 -2.57 -6.70
CA ARG A 309 -10.56 -3.53 -5.70
C ARG A 309 -9.55 -2.85 -4.80
N LEU A 310 -9.72 -3.05 -3.50
CA LEU A 310 -8.87 -2.48 -2.48
C LEU A 310 -8.10 -3.58 -1.76
N PRO A 311 -6.90 -3.28 -1.26
CA PRO A 311 -6.24 -4.14 -0.28
C PRO A 311 -7.11 -4.36 0.96
N ASP A 312 -6.87 -5.47 1.65
CA ASP A 312 -7.54 -5.75 2.93
C ASP A 312 -7.27 -4.62 3.95
N ASP A 313 -8.26 -4.36 4.79
CA ASP A 313 -8.25 -3.30 5.81
C ASP A 313 -7.91 -1.89 5.31
N SER A 314 -8.36 -1.55 4.10
CA SER A 314 -8.25 -0.19 3.59
C SER A 314 -9.21 0.77 4.32
N GLU A 315 -8.70 1.94 4.72
CA GLU A 315 -9.50 3.05 5.22
C GLU A 315 -9.86 3.97 4.06
N VAL A 316 -11.14 4.34 3.97
CA VAL A 316 -11.67 5.17 2.89
C VAL A 316 -12.26 6.45 3.48
N LEU A 317 -11.96 7.59 2.86
CA LEU A 317 -12.60 8.88 3.12
C LEU A 317 -13.13 9.48 1.82
N VAL A 318 -14.26 10.19 1.90
CA VAL A 318 -14.84 10.95 0.79
C VAL A 318 -14.83 12.43 1.18
N SER A 319 -14.38 13.30 0.28
CA SER A 319 -14.41 14.75 0.52
C SER A 319 -15.84 15.27 0.66
N SER A 320 -15.97 16.45 1.25
CA SER A 320 -17.29 17.03 1.55
C SER A 320 -18.15 17.25 0.30
N ASP A 321 -17.52 17.46 -0.86
CA ASP A 321 -18.14 17.62 -2.18
C ASP A 321 -18.15 16.33 -3.02
N GLY A 322 -17.63 15.21 -2.50
CA GLY A 322 -17.45 13.97 -3.24
C GLY A 322 -16.46 14.03 -4.43
N MET A 323 -15.75 15.13 -4.62
CA MET A 323 -14.84 15.26 -5.76
C MET A 323 -13.50 14.56 -5.54
N ARG A 324 -13.22 14.11 -4.31
CA ARG A 324 -12.05 13.33 -3.92
C ARG A 324 -12.44 12.14 -3.07
N VAL A 325 -11.83 11.00 -3.38
CA VAL A 325 -11.94 9.77 -2.60
C VAL A 325 -10.55 9.32 -2.22
N LEU A 326 -10.27 9.23 -0.93
CA LEU A 326 -8.99 8.83 -0.41
C LEU A 326 -9.10 7.37 0.01
N VAL A 327 -8.12 6.57 -0.39
CA VAL A 327 -7.97 5.19 0.04
C VAL A 327 -6.60 5.05 0.66
N ALA A 328 -6.58 4.92 1.98
CA ALA A 328 -5.39 4.55 2.71
C ALA A 328 -5.36 3.04 2.89
N SER A 329 -4.23 2.44 2.56
CA SER A 329 -4.00 1.02 2.81
C SER A 329 -2.63 0.85 3.44
N TRP A 330 -2.56 -0.11 4.36
CA TRP A 330 -1.32 -0.57 4.92
C TRP A 330 -1.22 -2.06 4.61
N ARG A 331 -0.20 -2.46 3.86
CA ARG A 331 0.03 -3.87 3.52
C ARG A 331 1.13 -4.40 4.43
N GLN A 332 0.75 -5.31 5.33
CA GLN A 332 1.62 -5.94 6.35
C GLN A 332 2.96 -6.48 5.81
N TYR A 333 3.03 -6.78 4.51
CA TYR A 333 4.18 -7.42 3.87
C TYR A 333 4.86 -6.57 2.78
N ARG A 334 4.52 -5.28 2.65
CA ARG A 334 5.22 -4.38 1.70
C ARG A 334 6.14 -3.40 2.41
N ASP A 335 5.65 -2.61 3.36
CA ASP A 335 6.40 -1.49 3.94
C ASP A 335 5.95 -1.14 5.37
N ASP A 336 6.88 -0.60 6.18
CA ASP A 336 6.56 0.14 7.41
C ASP A 336 5.93 1.50 7.04
N ALA A 337 4.99 1.54 6.09
CA ALA A 337 4.42 2.77 5.53
C ALA A 337 2.96 2.60 5.10
N THR A 338 2.17 3.66 5.30
CA THR A 338 0.80 3.79 4.82
C THR A 338 0.81 4.45 3.45
N GLN A 339 0.20 3.80 2.47
CA GLN A 339 -0.02 4.35 1.13
C GLN A 339 -1.42 4.92 1.04
N ILE A 340 -1.54 6.15 0.53
CA ILE A 340 -2.79 6.89 0.44
C ILE A 340 -2.98 7.34 -1.00
N PHE A 341 -3.90 6.70 -1.69
CA PHE A 341 -4.29 7.07 -3.04
C PHE A 341 -5.45 8.06 -2.99
N VAL A 342 -5.38 9.10 -3.82
CA VAL A 342 -6.45 10.09 -3.96
C VAL A 342 -7.02 9.96 -5.37
N TYR A 343 -8.29 9.59 -5.45
CA TYR A 343 -9.04 9.50 -6.69
C TYR A 343 -9.96 10.70 -6.85
N ASN A 344 -10.25 11.11 -8.08
CA ASN A 344 -11.33 12.04 -8.36
C ASN A 344 -12.68 11.31 -8.49
N SER A 345 -13.77 12.07 -8.67
CA SER A 345 -15.13 11.53 -8.83
C SER A 345 -15.31 10.59 -10.03
N ARG A 346 -14.37 10.55 -10.99
CA ARG A 346 -14.35 9.62 -12.13
C ARG A 346 -13.50 8.37 -11.89
N GLY A 347 -12.91 8.22 -10.71
CA GLY A 347 -12.08 7.06 -10.35
C GLY A 347 -10.65 7.12 -10.91
N MET A 348 -10.23 8.27 -11.47
CA MET A 348 -8.85 8.48 -11.88
C MET A 348 -8.02 8.92 -10.68
N GLU A 349 -6.83 8.34 -10.52
CA GLU A 349 -5.87 8.76 -9.51
C GLU A 349 -5.36 10.16 -9.85
N VAL A 350 -5.40 11.07 -8.87
CA VAL A 350 -4.95 12.46 -9.00
C VAL A 350 -3.82 12.81 -8.05
N ASN A 351 -3.57 11.96 -7.05
CA ASN A 351 -2.46 12.10 -6.11
C ASN A 351 -2.20 10.75 -5.41
N ALA A 352 -0.97 10.52 -4.99
CA ALA A 352 -0.60 9.40 -4.15
C ALA A 352 0.40 9.90 -3.09
N LEU A 353 0.12 9.59 -1.83
CA LEU A 353 0.95 9.97 -0.69
C LEU A 353 1.44 8.71 0.00
N GLU A 354 2.64 8.78 0.57
CA GLU A 354 3.17 7.72 1.40
C GLU A 354 3.68 8.31 2.71
N VAL A 355 3.35 7.64 3.82
CA VAL A 355 3.76 8.05 5.15
C VAL A 355 4.36 6.85 5.86
N ALA A 356 5.60 6.97 6.32
CA ALA A 356 6.23 5.94 7.15
C ALA A 356 5.45 5.77 8.47
N GLY A 357 5.04 4.54 8.74
CA GLY A 357 4.23 4.08 9.86
C GLY A 357 2.83 3.64 9.44
N ARG A 358 2.17 2.88 10.31
CA ARG A 358 0.79 2.41 10.10
C ARG A 358 -0.19 3.48 10.55
N ALA A 359 -1.03 3.97 9.65
CA ALA A 359 -2.13 4.87 9.99
C ALA A 359 -3.19 4.12 10.79
N GLN A 360 -3.63 4.74 11.88
CA GLN A 360 -4.71 4.24 12.73
C GLN A 360 -5.95 5.11 12.67
N ARG A 361 -5.78 6.40 12.35
CA ARG A 361 -6.86 7.39 12.32
C ARG A 361 -6.63 8.39 11.21
N MET A 362 -7.71 8.80 10.56
CA MET A 362 -7.67 9.80 9.50
C MET A 362 -8.84 10.78 9.65
N ALA A 363 -8.59 12.07 9.38
CA ALA A 363 -9.66 13.04 9.18
C ALA A 363 -9.30 14.01 8.06
N LEU A 364 -10.30 14.33 7.25
CA LEU A 364 -10.16 15.20 6.10
C LEU A 364 -10.85 16.54 6.36
N ALA A 365 -10.11 17.64 6.22
CA ALA A 365 -10.65 18.98 6.24
C ALA A 365 -11.55 19.22 5.01
N GLU A 366 -12.67 19.90 5.22
CA GLU A 366 -13.73 20.03 4.22
C GLU A 366 -13.35 20.89 2.99
N ARG A 367 -12.49 21.91 3.15
CA ARG A 367 -12.24 22.94 2.11
C ARG A 367 -10.84 22.94 1.53
N GLU A 368 -9.83 22.76 2.37
CA GLU A 368 -8.42 23.05 2.01
C GLU A 368 -7.62 21.83 1.59
N GLY A 369 -8.29 20.68 1.35
CA GLY A 369 -7.60 19.44 0.99
C GLY A 369 -6.52 19.06 2.01
N THR A 370 -6.75 19.31 3.30
CA THR A 370 -5.82 18.95 4.36
C THR A 370 -6.27 17.65 5.01
N LEU A 371 -5.43 16.62 4.94
CA LEU A 371 -5.61 15.33 5.58
C LEU A 371 -4.76 15.28 6.86
N VAL A 372 -5.39 14.97 7.98
CA VAL A 372 -4.73 14.72 9.26
C VAL A 372 -4.68 13.22 9.50
N LEU A 373 -3.48 12.69 9.72
CA LEU A 373 -3.23 11.27 9.96
C LEU A 373 -2.65 11.07 11.33
N GLY A 374 -3.20 10.12 12.07
CA GLY A 374 -2.61 9.59 13.29
C GLY A 374 -2.04 8.20 13.06
N LEU A 375 -0.76 7.99 13.35
CA LEU A 375 -0.07 6.73 13.19
C LEU A 375 0.02 5.94 14.50
N GLU A 376 0.30 4.64 14.39
CA GLU A 376 0.48 3.71 15.52
C GLU A 376 1.62 4.10 16.47
N ASP A 377 2.64 4.78 15.95
CA ASP A 377 3.77 5.29 16.74
C ASP A 377 3.45 6.59 17.52
N GLY A 378 2.21 7.09 17.42
CA GLY A 378 1.78 8.36 18.02
C GLY A 378 2.18 9.60 17.23
N SER A 379 2.72 9.46 16.02
CA SER A 379 2.97 10.58 15.10
C SER A 379 1.66 11.07 14.48
N ILE A 380 1.50 12.39 14.42
CA ILE A 380 0.42 13.09 13.73
C ILE A 380 1.00 13.84 12.53
N TYR A 381 0.44 13.63 11.35
CA TYR A 381 0.84 14.30 10.11
C TYR A 381 -0.30 15.16 9.57
N PHE A 382 0.02 16.38 9.14
CA PHE A 382 -0.85 17.22 8.32
C PHE A 382 -0.33 17.17 6.88
N LEU A 383 -1.16 16.67 5.98
CA LEU A 383 -0.82 16.46 4.57
C LEU A 383 -1.77 17.24 3.66
N ASN A 384 -1.21 17.87 2.65
CA ASN A 384 -1.96 18.45 1.55
C ASN A 384 -2.25 17.38 0.49
N ILE A 385 -3.53 17.13 0.25
CA ILE A 385 -4.04 16.19 -0.75
C ILE A 385 -4.46 16.88 -2.06
N SER A 386 -4.34 18.20 -2.15
CA SER A 386 -4.60 18.96 -3.38
C SER A 386 -3.76 18.40 -4.53
N GLU A 387 -4.27 18.56 -5.75
CA GLU A 387 -3.54 18.17 -6.96
C GLU A 387 -2.15 18.84 -6.91
N GLN A 388 -1.10 18.04 -6.81
CA GLN A 388 0.21 18.49 -7.24
C GLN A 388 0.14 18.62 -8.77
N THR A 389 -0.38 19.76 -9.21
CA THR A 389 -0.41 20.15 -10.60
C THR A 389 1.04 20.38 -11.01
N VAL A 390 1.58 19.45 -11.81
CA VAL A 390 2.47 19.84 -12.90
C VAL A 390 1.79 21.02 -13.60
N SER A 391 2.39 22.21 -13.50
CA SER A 391 1.69 23.45 -13.80
C SER A 391 1.16 23.47 -15.24
N SER A 392 -0.07 23.95 -15.39
CA SER A 392 -0.84 24.05 -16.63
C SER A 392 -0.28 25.01 -17.70
N ARG A 393 1.02 25.37 -17.62
CA ARG A 393 1.78 26.06 -18.67
C ARG A 393 2.78 25.17 -19.41
N GLU A 394 2.99 23.92 -18.99
CA GLU A 394 3.89 22.96 -19.66
C GLU A 394 3.20 22.00 -20.64
N VAL A 395 1.88 22.16 -20.82
CA VAL A 395 1.07 21.35 -21.76
C VAL A 395 1.50 21.50 -23.22
N MET A 396 2.29 22.52 -23.57
CA MET A 396 2.81 22.70 -24.93
C MET A 396 4.26 22.27 -25.15
N VAL A 397 4.98 21.87 -24.09
CA VAL A 397 6.41 21.46 -24.20
C VAL A 397 6.63 19.99 -23.83
N ALA A 398 5.65 19.36 -23.16
CA ALA A 398 5.71 18.01 -22.61
C ALA A 398 5.35 16.87 -23.60
N ALA A 399 5.99 16.79 -24.77
CA ALA A 399 5.73 15.74 -25.75
C ALA A 399 6.91 14.77 -25.98
N THR A 400 8.01 14.84 -25.23
CA THR A 400 9.20 14.00 -25.50
C THR A 400 9.96 13.48 -24.27
N ASP A 401 9.33 13.32 -23.09
CA ASP A 401 10.02 12.86 -21.88
C ASP A 401 9.93 11.32 -21.67
N PRO A 402 11.06 10.58 -21.63
CA PRO A 402 11.12 9.16 -21.26
C PRO A 402 10.54 8.82 -19.88
N GLN A 403 10.40 9.81 -18.97
CA GLN A 403 9.95 9.57 -17.59
C GLN A 403 8.49 9.10 -17.47
N ARG A 404 7.60 9.43 -18.43
CA ARG A 404 6.18 8.97 -18.39
C ARG A 404 5.98 7.55 -18.91
N LEU A 405 6.90 7.06 -19.76
CA LEU A 405 6.86 5.66 -20.21
C LEU A 405 7.24 4.73 -19.05
N SER A 406 8.27 5.12 -18.29
CA SER A 406 8.76 4.35 -17.13
C SER A 406 7.72 4.20 -16.02
N ASP A 407 6.71 5.06 -15.93
CA ASP A 407 5.61 4.89 -14.96
C ASP A 407 4.88 3.56 -15.19
N PHE A 408 4.72 3.15 -16.45
CA PHE A 408 4.01 1.92 -16.84
C PHE A 408 4.96 0.79 -17.23
N TYR A 409 6.05 1.06 -17.93
CA TYR A 409 6.96 0.04 -18.44
C TYR A 409 8.38 0.58 -18.54
N THR A 410 9.34 -0.14 -17.97
CA THR A 410 10.77 0.14 -18.15
C THR A 410 11.31 -0.70 -19.31
N PRO A 411 11.69 -0.09 -20.45
CA PRO A 411 12.14 -0.83 -21.62
C PRO A 411 13.39 -1.65 -21.35
N VAL A 412 13.59 -2.70 -22.15
CA VAL A 412 14.79 -3.53 -22.05
C VAL A 412 16.06 -2.68 -22.19
N SER A 413 16.99 -2.86 -21.24
CA SER A 413 18.27 -2.17 -21.21
C SER A 413 19.38 -3.08 -21.74
N PHE A 414 20.36 -2.51 -22.45
CA PHE A 414 21.46 -3.25 -23.04
C PHE A 414 22.82 -2.77 -22.54
N GLY A 415 23.78 -3.70 -22.48
CA GLY A 415 25.16 -3.40 -22.08
C GLY A 415 25.34 -3.20 -20.58
N ARG A 416 26.58 -3.05 -20.15
CA ARG A 416 26.94 -2.78 -18.75
C ARG A 416 27.58 -1.40 -18.67
N GLU A 417 27.16 -0.59 -17.71
CA GLU A 417 27.84 0.66 -17.36
C GLU A 417 29.12 0.36 -16.56
N GLU A 418 30.17 1.17 -16.73
CA GLU A 418 31.43 0.97 -16.00
C GLU A 418 31.24 1.21 -14.49
N GLY A 419 31.61 0.21 -13.67
CA GLY A 419 31.57 0.33 -12.20
C GLY A 419 30.37 -0.32 -11.51
N GLU A 420 29.43 -0.89 -12.27
CA GLU A 420 28.22 -1.52 -11.75
C GLU A 420 28.17 -3.04 -11.95
N SER A 421 27.37 -3.72 -11.14
CA SER A 421 26.95 -5.12 -11.33
C SER A 421 25.43 -5.18 -11.33
N ARG A 422 24.84 -6.14 -12.04
CA ARG A 422 23.39 -6.29 -12.16
C ARG A 422 22.97 -7.66 -11.65
N LEU A 423 21.88 -7.70 -10.90
CA LEU A 423 21.30 -8.89 -10.29
C LEU A 423 19.92 -9.10 -10.86
N THR A 424 19.54 -10.36 -11.14
CA THR A 424 18.15 -10.71 -11.43
C THR A 424 17.51 -11.31 -10.18
N LEU A 425 16.46 -10.67 -9.68
CA LEU A 425 15.70 -11.02 -8.48
C LEU A 425 14.27 -11.39 -8.88
N PHE A 426 13.59 -12.26 -8.15
CA PHE A 426 12.26 -12.73 -8.51
C PHE A 426 11.25 -12.41 -7.40
N PHE A 427 10.26 -11.58 -7.70
CA PHE A 427 9.25 -11.13 -6.75
C PHE A 427 7.86 -11.58 -7.19
N PHE A 428 6.89 -11.63 -6.27
CA PHE A 428 5.51 -11.93 -6.64
C PHE A 428 4.88 -10.76 -7.39
N ASP A 429 3.96 -11.03 -8.30
CA ASP A 429 3.02 -10.04 -8.79
C ASP A 429 1.98 -9.67 -7.70
N GLU A 430 1.07 -8.74 -8.00
CA GLU A 430 0.12 -8.22 -7.02
C GLU A 430 -0.86 -9.27 -6.46
N THR A 431 -1.06 -10.38 -7.17
CA THR A 431 -1.94 -11.51 -6.80
C THR A 431 -1.16 -12.72 -6.28
N ALA A 432 0.16 -12.65 -6.19
CA ALA A 432 1.05 -13.78 -5.85
C ALA A 432 0.85 -15.02 -6.74
N GLN A 433 0.47 -14.80 -8.01
CA GLN A 433 0.27 -15.83 -9.00
C GLN A 433 1.56 -16.14 -9.78
N PHE A 434 2.40 -15.13 -10.04
CA PHE A 434 3.60 -15.27 -10.85
C PHE A 434 4.84 -14.68 -10.15
N LEU A 435 6.00 -15.29 -10.42
CA LEU A 435 7.30 -14.73 -10.05
C LEU A 435 7.85 -13.86 -11.18
N VAL A 436 7.85 -12.55 -10.96
CA VAL A 436 8.30 -11.51 -11.88
C VAL A 436 9.81 -11.30 -11.70
N PRO A 437 10.65 -11.53 -12.72
CA PRO A 437 12.06 -11.18 -12.64
C PRO A 437 12.24 -9.67 -12.72
N VAL A 438 13.17 -9.15 -11.94
CA VAL A 438 13.56 -7.76 -11.88
C VAL A 438 15.07 -7.69 -12.00
N THR A 439 15.58 -6.75 -12.79
CA THR A 439 17.01 -6.46 -12.79
C THR A 439 17.31 -5.30 -11.85
N ARG A 440 18.12 -5.53 -10.81
CA ARG A 440 18.60 -4.47 -9.92
C ARG A 440 20.07 -4.12 -10.17
N ARG A 441 20.39 -2.83 -10.10
CA ARG A 441 21.78 -2.34 -10.14
C ARG A 441 22.40 -2.33 -8.75
N ILE A 442 23.64 -2.78 -8.64
CA ILE A 442 24.44 -2.67 -7.42
C ILE A 442 25.86 -2.19 -7.73
N LYS A 443 26.53 -1.62 -6.73
CA LYS A 443 27.96 -1.31 -6.83
C LYS A 443 28.75 -2.58 -7.11
N ARG A 444 29.80 -2.47 -7.94
CA ARG A 444 30.63 -3.63 -8.28
C ARG A 444 31.25 -4.29 -7.03
N THR A 445 31.09 -5.61 -6.95
CA THR A 445 31.59 -6.48 -5.86
C THR A 445 32.29 -7.71 -6.46
N GLN A 446 33.13 -8.37 -5.66
CA GLN A 446 33.83 -9.61 -6.05
C GLN A 446 32.91 -10.84 -6.11
N SER A 447 31.83 -10.85 -5.32
CA SER A 447 30.83 -11.93 -5.31
C SER A 447 29.42 -11.35 -5.32
N LEU A 448 28.55 -11.93 -6.15
CA LEU A 448 27.18 -11.46 -6.35
C LEU A 448 26.14 -12.33 -5.61
N LEU A 449 26.51 -13.53 -5.14
CA LEU A 449 25.56 -14.47 -4.51
C LEU A 449 24.93 -13.87 -3.25
N ARG A 450 25.75 -13.48 -2.28
CA ARG A 450 25.27 -12.89 -1.03
C ARG A 450 24.48 -11.58 -1.26
N PRO A 451 24.97 -10.62 -2.06
CA PRO A 451 24.18 -9.43 -2.42
C PRO A 451 22.83 -9.75 -3.08
N SER A 452 22.73 -10.80 -3.90
CA SER A 452 21.44 -11.22 -4.46
C SER A 452 20.45 -11.65 -3.40
N ILE A 453 20.89 -12.41 -2.40
CA ILE A 453 20.00 -12.81 -1.29
C ILE A 453 19.60 -11.60 -0.46
N GLU A 454 20.56 -10.73 -0.13
CA GLU A 454 20.29 -9.50 0.65
C GLU A 454 19.30 -8.57 -0.08
N GLU A 455 19.49 -8.35 -1.39
CA GLU A 455 18.58 -7.52 -2.20
C GLU A 455 17.21 -8.18 -2.45
N LEU A 456 17.15 -9.52 -2.51
CA LEU A 456 15.89 -10.25 -2.58
C LEU A 456 15.08 -10.10 -1.28
N ILE A 457 15.73 -10.26 -0.12
CA ILE A 457 15.12 -10.01 1.21
C ILE A 457 14.68 -8.55 1.34
N ARG A 458 15.50 -7.61 0.80
CA ARG A 458 15.18 -6.19 0.75
C ARG A 458 13.86 -5.89 0.03
N GLY A 459 13.43 -6.79 -0.86
CA GLY A 459 12.15 -6.71 -1.55
C GLY A 459 12.19 -5.87 -2.82
N PRO A 460 11.07 -5.79 -3.57
CA PRO A 460 10.97 -4.97 -4.77
C PRO A 460 10.98 -3.48 -4.43
N VAL A 461 11.39 -2.61 -5.38
CA VAL A 461 11.38 -1.15 -5.14
C VAL A 461 9.95 -0.60 -5.01
N GLN A 462 9.84 0.57 -4.38
CA GLN A 462 8.58 1.30 -4.27
C GLN A 462 8.00 1.61 -5.66
N GLY A 463 6.67 1.54 -5.78
CA GLY A 463 5.98 1.79 -7.05
C GLY A 463 6.10 0.67 -8.08
N SER A 464 6.88 -0.39 -7.83
CA SER A 464 6.96 -1.59 -8.69
C SER A 464 5.62 -2.34 -8.81
N GLN A 465 4.77 -2.22 -7.79
CA GLN A 465 3.55 -3.03 -7.70
C GLN A 465 3.82 -4.53 -7.65
N LEU A 466 5.04 -4.96 -7.29
CA LEU A 466 5.41 -6.34 -6.96
C LEU A 466 5.37 -6.59 -5.45
N GLN A 467 5.19 -7.83 -5.01
CA GLN A 467 5.16 -8.21 -3.60
C GLN A 467 6.43 -8.97 -3.20
N ARG A 468 6.81 -8.87 -1.92
CA ARG A 468 7.95 -9.62 -1.37
C ARG A 468 7.65 -11.12 -1.43
N THR A 469 8.64 -11.90 -1.83
CA THR A 469 8.61 -13.35 -1.74
C THR A 469 9.13 -13.84 -0.40
N ILE A 470 10.00 -13.07 0.24
CA ILE A 470 10.69 -13.41 1.49
C ILE A 470 10.37 -12.35 2.55
N PRO A 471 10.03 -12.74 3.80
CA PRO A 471 9.85 -11.80 4.90
C PRO A 471 11.10 -10.94 5.15
N LYS A 472 10.90 -9.67 5.50
CA LYS A 472 11.98 -8.67 5.66
C LYS A 472 12.96 -9.03 6.80
N ASP A 473 12.47 -9.74 7.80
CA ASP A 473 13.18 -10.21 8.99
C ASP A 473 13.76 -11.63 8.82
N ALA A 474 13.58 -12.27 7.67
CA ALA A 474 14.15 -13.59 7.41
C ALA A 474 15.68 -13.49 7.26
N GLU A 475 16.39 -14.21 8.11
CA GLU A 475 17.85 -14.35 8.04
C GLU A 475 18.20 -15.57 7.16
N ILE A 476 18.36 -15.33 5.85
CA ILE A 476 18.77 -16.37 4.89
C ILE A 476 20.24 -16.17 4.56
N SER A 477 21.02 -17.26 4.61
CA SER A 477 22.42 -17.25 4.19
C SER A 477 22.63 -18.15 2.99
N ALA A 478 23.61 -17.80 2.14
CA ALA A 478 23.98 -18.63 1.00
C ALA A 478 25.50 -18.76 0.90
N THR A 479 25.98 -20.00 0.74
CA THR A 479 27.40 -20.30 0.56
C THR A 479 27.59 -21.17 -0.68
N ILE A 480 28.75 -21.05 -1.34
CA ILE A 480 29.08 -21.83 -2.53
C ILE A 480 30.36 -22.64 -2.30
N GLN A 481 30.30 -23.94 -2.55
CA GLN A 481 31.43 -24.87 -2.46
C GLN A 481 31.35 -25.87 -3.61
N ASP A 482 32.42 -26.02 -4.39
CA ASP A 482 32.52 -26.99 -5.50
C ASP A 482 31.32 -26.98 -6.46
N GLY A 483 30.86 -25.78 -6.85
CA GLY A 483 29.70 -25.60 -7.75
C GLY A 483 28.33 -25.79 -7.08
N THR A 484 28.27 -26.23 -5.83
CA THR A 484 27.03 -26.38 -5.06
C THR A 484 26.78 -25.15 -4.20
N VAL A 485 25.61 -24.53 -4.36
CA VAL A 485 25.14 -23.45 -3.49
C VAL A 485 24.24 -24.05 -2.41
N GLN A 486 24.62 -23.86 -1.14
CA GLN A 486 23.77 -24.17 -0.01
C GLN A 486 23.06 -22.88 0.44
N VAL A 487 21.73 -22.88 0.43
CA VAL A 487 20.87 -21.80 0.91
C VAL A 487 20.25 -22.22 2.23
N ASP A 488 20.61 -21.55 3.31
CA ASP A 488 20.14 -21.86 4.65
C ASP A 488 18.95 -20.97 5.04
N LEU A 489 17.83 -21.60 5.32
CA LEU A 489 16.56 -20.98 5.70
C LEU A 489 16.45 -20.93 7.24
N PRO A 490 15.91 -19.85 7.82
CA PRO A 490 15.74 -19.76 9.27
C PRO A 490 14.60 -20.67 9.75
N LEU A 491 14.69 -21.14 11.00
CA LEU A 491 13.65 -21.94 11.65
C LEU A 491 12.28 -21.22 11.68
N SER A 492 12.28 -19.88 11.75
CA SER A 492 11.06 -19.08 11.72
C SER A 492 10.25 -19.27 10.44
N LEU A 493 10.89 -19.51 9.28
CA LEU A 493 10.17 -19.82 8.04
C LEU A 493 9.66 -21.26 8.00
N ASP A 494 10.37 -22.19 8.63
CA ASP A 494 9.99 -23.60 8.71
C ASP A 494 8.76 -23.82 9.61
N GLU A 495 8.55 -22.94 10.58
CA GLU A 495 7.36 -22.93 11.43
C GLU A 495 6.12 -22.32 10.74
N MET A 496 6.26 -21.72 9.56
CA MET A 496 5.14 -21.11 8.82
C MET A 496 4.30 -22.16 8.07
N GLY A 497 3.03 -21.82 7.83
CA GLY A 497 2.11 -22.59 7.00
C GLY A 497 1.77 -21.87 5.69
N GLY A 498 1.09 -22.56 4.78
CA GLY A 498 0.67 -22.03 3.49
C GLY A 498 1.57 -22.45 2.33
N THR A 499 1.14 -23.50 1.62
CA THR A 499 1.91 -24.13 0.54
C THR A 499 2.33 -23.16 -0.57
N THR A 500 1.42 -22.30 -1.04
CA THR A 500 1.70 -21.35 -2.13
C THR A 500 2.80 -20.36 -1.75
N PHE A 501 2.77 -19.85 -0.51
CA PHE A 501 3.77 -18.92 -0.02
C PHE A 501 5.14 -19.58 0.09
N LEU A 502 5.21 -20.74 0.77
CA LEU A 502 6.46 -21.46 1.00
C LEU A 502 7.11 -21.94 -0.32
N LEU A 503 6.31 -22.42 -1.27
CA LEU A 503 6.82 -22.75 -2.62
C LEU A 503 7.38 -21.52 -3.33
N GLY A 504 6.71 -20.37 -3.25
CA GLY A 504 7.22 -19.16 -3.87
C GLY A 504 8.47 -18.58 -3.21
N VAL A 505 8.69 -18.78 -1.90
CA VAL A 505 9.97 -18.51 -1.24
C VAL A 505 11.08 -19.34 -1.88
N LEU A 506 10.87 -20.65 -1.97
CA LEU A 506 11.85 -21.60 -2.53
C LEU A 506 12.13 -21.30 -4.00
N ASP A 507 11.09 -21.10 -4.80
CA ASP A 507 11.22 -20.81 -6.25
C ASP A 507 11.89 -19.45 -6.49
N SER A 508 11.56 -18.42 -5.70
CA SER A 508 12.21 -17.11 -5.78
C SER A 508 13.71 -17.19 -5.50
N LEU A 509 14.12 -17.93 -4.46
CA LEU A 509 15.53 -18.19 -4.13
C LEU A 509 16.20 -19.01 -5.23
N LEU A 510 15.57 -20.11 -5.65
CA LEU A 510 16.08 -21.02 -6.68
C LEU A 510 16.36 -20.27 -7.98
N LEU A 511 15.39 -19.49 -8.47
CA LEU A 511 15.51 -18.72 -9.71
C LEU A 511 16.55 -17.60 -9.59
N THR A 512 16.62 -16.94 -8.44
CA THR A 512 17.62 -15.89 -8.16
C THR A 512 19.03 -16.48 -8.14
N VAL A 513 19.27 -17.62 -7.49
CA VAL A 513 20.59 -18.27 -7.43
C VAL A 513 20.99 -18.87 -8.78
N SER A 514 20.01 -19.38 -9.55
CA SER A 514 20.22 -19.98 -10.88
C SER A 514 20.78 -19.01 -11.94
N GLN A 515 20.85 -17.71 -11.65
CA GLN A 515 21.41 -16.73 -12.58
C GLN A 515 22.93 -16.86 -12.77
N PHE A 516 23.63 -17.52 -11.84
CA PHE A 516 25.09 -17.56 -11.80
C PHE A 516 25.66 -18.76 -12.57
N PRO A 517 26.50 -18.55 -13.61
CA PRO A 517 27.03 -19.65 -14.43
C PRO A 517 27.94 -20.64 -13.70
N THR A 518 28.47 -20.28 -12.52
CA THR A 518 29.33 -21.14 -11.69
C THR A 518 28.54 -22.07 -10.77
N VAL A 519 27.21 -21.95 -10.73
CA VAL A 519 26.34 -22.81 -9.93
C VAL A 519 25.98 -24.02 -10.77
N GLU A 520 26.21 -25.20 -10.22
CA GLU A 520 25.91 -26.50 -10.81
C GLU A 520 24.77 -27.21 -10.04
N GLN A 521 24.68 -26.99 -8.73
CA GLN A 521 23.63 -27.53 -7.86
C GLN A 521 23.22 -26.52 -6.78
N ILE A 522 21.97 -26.61 -6.33
CA ILE A 522 21.40 -25.77 -5.26
C ILE A 522 20.78 -26.70 -4.21
N ARG A 523 21.15 -26.54 -2.94
CA ARG A 523 20.60 -27.29 -1.80
C ARG A 523 20.01 -26.33 -0.78
N PHE A 524 18.88 -26.71 -0.19
CA PHE A 524 18.28 -25.96 0.91
C PHE A 524 18.60 -26.66 2.24
N THR A 525 18.92 -25.87 3.26
CA THR A 525 19.03 -26.32 4.66
C THR A 525 18.14 -25.47 5.55
N VAL A 526 17.83 -25.94 6.75
CA VAL A 526 16.99 -25.20 7.71
C VAL A 526 17.72 -25.12 9.05
N GLY A 527 18.01 -23.90 9.52
CA GLY A 527 18.72 -23.66 10.77
C GLY A 527 20.13 -24.28 10.80
N GLY A 528 20.77 -24.42 9.64
CA GLY A 528 22.08 -25.04 9.46
C GLY A 528 22.06 -26.56 9.32
N GLU A 529 20.90 -27.22 9.37
CA GLU A 529 20.76 -28.68 9.27
C GLU A 529 20.09 -29.11 7.96
N GLU A 530 20.50 -30.25 7.41
CA GLU A 530 19.78 -30.89 6.30
C GLU A 530 18.44 -31.45 6.83
N LYS A 531 17.35 -31.12 6.14
CA LYS A 531 16.01 -31.62 6.44
C LYS A 531 15.39 -32.24 5.20
N GLU A 532 14.51 -33.23 5.40
CA GLU A 532 13.71 -33.81 4.32
C GLU A 532 12.59 -32.87 3.88
N THR A 533 12.00 -32.15 4.82
CA THR A 533 10.86 -31.27 4.55
C THR A 533 11.04 -29.87 5.12
N PHE A 534 10.30 -28.92 4.54
CA PHE A 534 10.23 -27.52 4.93
C PHE A 534 8.79 -27.04 5.10
N GLY A 535 8.55 -26.27 6.17
CA GLY A 535 7.24 -25.73 6.51
C GLY A 535 6.32 -26.75 7.18
N GLN A 536 5.22 -26.27 7.78
CA GLN A 536 4.20 -27.14 8.38
C GLN A 536 3.52 -28.06 7.35
N GLU A 537 3.58 -27.69 6.07
CA GLU A 537 3.00 -28.44 4.95
C GLU A 537 3.88 -29.62 4.48
N GLY A 538 5.13 -29.71 4.97
CA GLY A 538 6.02 -30.82 4.63
C GLY A 538 6.53 -30.79 3.18
N ILE A 539 6.91 -29.62 2.66
CA ILE A 539 7.46 -29.48 1.29
C ILE A 539 8.82 -30.15 1.21
N LEU A 540 9.01 -31.08 0.27
CA LEU A 540 10.28 -31.82 0.12
C LEU A 540 11.42 -30.89 -0.33
N ILE A 541 12.55 -30.94 0.39
CA ILE A 541 13.77 -30.15 0.12
C ILE A 541 15.08 -30.96 0.25
N ASP A 542 15.00 -32.28 0.39
CA ASP A 542 16.15 -33.20 0.51
C ASP A 542 16.97 -33.33 -0.77
N GLU A 543 16.35 -33.12 -1.93
CA GLU A 543 17.01 -33.26 -3.22
C GLU A 543 17.79 -32.00 -3.62
N ALA A 544 18.96 -32.19 -4.24
CA ALA A 544 19.68 -31.09 -4.86
C ALA A 544 18.96 -30.65 -6.15
N HIS A 545 18.74 -29.35 -6.30
CA HIS A 545 18.11 -28.76 -7.46
C HIS A 545 19.15 -28.34 -8.50
N ASN A 546 18.87 -28.64 -9.77
CA ASN A 546 19.64 -28.12 -10.88
C ASN A 546 19.30 -26.64 -11.12
N PRO A 547 20.28 -25.78 -11.42
CA PRO A 547 20.03 -24.38 -11.73
C PRO A 547 19.21 -24.25 -13.01
N ARG A 548 18.17 -23.41 -12.98
CA ARG A 548 17.26 -23.16 -14.10
C ARG A 548 17.15 -21.66 -14.35
N ARG A 549 18.00 -21.12 -15.23
CA ARG A 549 17.95 -19.70 -15.58
C ARG A 549 16.59 -19.38 -16.23
N PHE A 550 15.83 -18.47 -15.61
CA PHE A 550 14.44 -18.17 -16.02
C PHE A 550 13.52 -19.41 -16.07
N GLY A 551 13.79 -20.44 -15.25
CA GLY A 551 12.98 -21.66 -15.22
C GLY A 551 13.19 -22.60 -16.42
N ARG A 552 14.02 -22.23 -17.40
CA ARG A 552 14.24 -23.00 -18.64
C ARG A 552 14.83 -24.38 -18.37
N GLN A 553 14.14 -25.41 -18.86
CA GLN A 553 14.64 -26.78 -18.88
C GLN A 553 15.40 -27.07 -20.19
N GLN A 554 16.07 -28.22 -20.22
CA GLN A 554 16.77 -28.69 -21.41
C GLN A 554 15.76 -28.87 -22.56
N ASP A 555 16.11 -28.38 -23.76
CA ASP A 555 15.31 -28.44 -24.99
C ASP A 555 14.09 -27.51 -25.10
N GLU A 556 13.74 -26.75 -24.06
CA GLU A 556 12.68 -25.73 -24.15
C GLU A 556 13.16 -24.44 -24.83
N GLN A 557 12.27 -23.78 -25.57
CA GLN A 557 12.47 -22.41 -26.05
C GLN A 557 12.09 -21.39 -24.98
N LEU A 558 12.87 -20.30 -24.88
CA LEU A 558 12.61 -19.19 -23.96
C LEU A 558 11.86 -18.07 -24.67
N LEU A 559 10.76 -17.63 -24.07
CA LEU A 559 9.88 -16.58 -24.54
C LEU A 559 9.78 -15.49 -23.48
N PHE A 560 9.37 -14.29 -23.89
CA PHE A 560 9.01 -13.21 -22.99
C PHE A 560 7.58 -12.78 -23.28
N ILE A 561 6.73 -12.86 -22.27
CA ILE A 561 5.31 -12.57 -22.33
C ILE A 561 5.03 -11.30 -21.53
N PRO A 562 4.40 -10.27 -22.13
CA PRO A 562 3.88 -9.14 -21.40
C PRO A 562 2.88 -9.56 -20.32
N ALA A 563 3.05 -9.06 -19.11
CA ALA A 563 2.11 -9.21 -18.00
C ALA A 563 1.94 -7.88 -17.24
N SER A 564 0.88 -7.74 -16.46
CA SER A 564 0.64 -6.61 -15.59
C SER A 564 0.71 -7.00 -14.12
N SER A 565 1.27 -6.12 -13.30
CA SER A 565 1.07 -6.10 -11.85
C SER A 565 0.49 -4.73 -11.50
N GLY A 566 -0.81 -4.70 -11.22
CA GLY A 566 -1.61 -3.49 -11.13
C GLY A 566 -1.52 -2.65 -12.41
N THR A 567 -1.05 -1.40 -12.33
CA THR A 567 -0.88 -0.52 -13.50
C THR A 567 0.49 -0.65 -14.19
N ARG A 568 1.44 -1.41 -13.63
CA ARG A 568 2.76 -1.63 -14.26
C ARG A 568 2.81 -2.87 -15.13
N LEU A 569 3.57 -2.79 -16.21
CA LEU A 569 3.82 -3.86 -17.17
C LEU A 569 5.21 -4.45 -16.99
N TYR A 570 5.30 -5.77 -17.08
CA TYR A 570 6.50 -6.56 -16.85
C TYR A 570 6.67 -7.62 -17.94
N LEU A 571 7.91 -7.85 -18.37
CA LEU A 571 8.23 -8.99 -19.23
C LEU A 571 8.43 -10.23 -18.35
N LEU A 572 7.57 -11.23 -18.52
CA LEU A 572 7.68 -12.52 -17.86
C LEU A 572 8.36 -13.53 -18.78
N PRO A 573 9.48 -14.13 -18.37
CA PRO A 573 10.05 -15.27 -19.05
C PRO A 573 9.09 -16.46 -18.96
N ALA A 574 8.84 -17.11 -20.09
CA ALA A 574 8.07 -18.34 -20.17
C ALA A 574 8.84 -19.36 -21.01
N THR A 575 8.70 -20.64 -20.69
CA THR A 575 9.34 -21.70 -21.46
C THR A 575 8.28 -22.54 -22.14
N LYS A 576 8.59 -22.99 -23.36
CA LYS A 576 7.68 -23.81 -24.15
C LYS A 576 8.47 -24.68 -25.09
N GLU A 577 7.99 -25.91 -25.27
CA GLU A 577 8.50 -26.81 -26.29
C GLU A 577 7.72 -26.58 -27.59
N PHE A 578 8.46 -26.28 -28.66
CA PHE A 578 7.96 -26.25 -30.02
C PHE A 578 8.59 -27.38 -30.83
N LEU A 579 7.79 -27.93 -31.75
CA LEU A 579 8.30 -28.86 -32.76
C LEU A 579 9.48 -28.23 -33.52
N PRO A 580 10.42 -29.03 -34.06
CA PRO A 580 11.51 -28.52 -34.87
C PRO A 580 10.97 -27.87 -36.16
N LEU A 581 10.97 -26.54 -36.18
CA LEU A 581 10.45 -25.72 -37.27
C LEU A 581 11.60 -25.02 -38.01
N LYS A 582 11.39 -24.71 -39.30
CA LYS A 582 12.27 -23.79 -40.03
C LYS A 582 12.16 -22.38 -39.46
N GLU A 583 13.21 -21.59 -39.57
CA GLU A 583 13.33 -20.26 -38.94
C GLU A 583 12.09 -19.37 -39.10
N LYS A 584 11.59 -19.19 -40.33
CA LYS A 584 10.38 -18.38 -40.58
C LYS A 584 9.15 -18.91 -39.83
N ALA A 585 8.90 -20.21 -39.91
CA ALA A 585 7.76 -20.84 -39.24
C ALA A 585 7.92 -20.80 -37.71
N LEU A 586 9.15 -20.86 -37.21
CA LEU A 586 9.44 -20.68 -35.79
C LEU A 586 9.07 -19.24 -35.37
N VAL A 587 9.54 -18.21 -36.06
CA VAL A 587 9.18 -16.80 -35.77
C VAL A 587 7.66 -16.61 -35.79
N GLU A 588 6.98 -17.11 -36.82
CA GLU A 588 5.51 -17.03 -36.92
C GLU A 588 4.84 -17.67 -35.68
N THR A 589 5.34 -18.81 -35.23
CA THR A 589 4.83 -19.54 -34.06
C THR A 589 5.09 -18.77 -32.75
N LEU A 590 6.33 -18.27 -32.56
CA LEU A 590 6.70 -17.49 -31.38
C LEU A 590 5.83 -16.23 -31.25
N VAL A 591 5.72 -15.44 -32.32
CA VAL A 591 4.94 -14.19 -32.33
C VAL A 591 3.45 -14.47 -32.14
N THR A 592 2.90 -15.48 -32.83
CA THR A 592 1.48 -15.85 -32.66
C THR A 592 1.18 -16.30 -31.24
N HIS A 593 2.09 -17.02 -30.60
CA HIS A 593 1.92 -17.42 -29.22
C HIS A 593 2.01 -16.23 -28.25
N ILE A 594 2.95 -15.30 -28.44
CA ILE A 594 3.02 -14.07 -27.64
C ILE A 594 1.73 -13.26 -27.79
N LEU A 595 1.19 -13.13 -29.02
CA LEU A 595 -0.10 -12.46 -29.25
C LEU A 595 -1.25 -13.16 -28.50
N SER A 596 -1.27 -14.50 -28.47
CA SER A 596 -2.35 -15.24 -27.78
C SER A 596 -2.31 -15.02 -26.27
N GLU A 597 -1.13 -15.09 -25.67
CA GLU A 597 -0.95 -14.85 -24.23
C GLU A 597 -1.18 -13.37 -23.87
N SER A 598 -0.89 -12.46 -24.79
CA SER A 598 -1.04 -11.01 -24.58
C SER A 598 -2.43 -10.48 -24.97
N ALA A 599 -3.41 -11.35 -25.22
CA ALA A 599 -4.72 -10.94 -25.75
C ALA A 599 -5.45 -9.92 -24.88
N ALA A 600 -5.23 -9.94 -23.56
CA ALA A 600 -5.79 -8.96 -22.62
C ALA A 600 -5.28 -7.53 -22.85
N TYR A 601 -4.09 -7.38 -23.45
CA TYR A 601 -3.42 -6.09 -23.66
C TYR A 601 -3.51 -5.60 -25.12
N LEU A 602 -4.17 -6.37 -25.99
CA LEU A 602 -4.22 -6.12 -27.43
C LEU A 602 -5.62 -5.66 -27.88
N PRO A 603 -5.69 -4.75 -28.88
CA PRO A 603 -6.92 -4.52 -29.62
C PRO A 603 -7.50 -5.82 -30.15
N LYS A 604 -8.83 -5.90 -30.23
CA LYS A 604 -9.51 -7.08 -30.76
C LYS A 604 -9.06 -7.34 -32.19
N ASN A 605 -8.80 -8.62 -32.50
CA ASN A 605 -8.44 -9.12 -33.82
C ASN A 605 -7.05 -8.72 -34.36
N VAL A 606 -6.10 -8.30 -33.52
CA VAL A 606 -4.70 -8.17 -33.94
C VAL A 606 -4.15 -9.52 -34.43
N LYS A 607 -3.53 -9.53 -35.62
CA LYS A 607 -2.98 -10.73 -36.26
C LYS A 607 -1.66 -10.42 -36.98
N LEU A 608 -0.74 -11.37 -36.91
CA LEU A 608 0.45 -11.39 -37.75
C LEU A 608 0.05 -11.81 -39.18
N LYS A 609 0.33 -10.97 -40.17
CA LYS A 609 0.05 -11.24 -41.59
C LYS A 609 1.19 -11.96 -42.27
N SER A 610 2.42 -11.51 -42.05
CA SER A 610 3.59 -12.12 -42.67
C SER A 610 4.87 -11.88 -41.89
N VAL A 611 5.80 -12.82 -42.05
CA VAL A 611 7.19 -12.71 -41.60
C VAL A 611 8.11 -12.73 -42.81
N ARG A 612 9.08 -11.80 -42.84
CA ARG A 612 10.21 -11.78 -43.80
C ARG A 612 11.53 -11.74 -43.05
N LEU A 613 12.52 -12.47 -43.54
CA LEU A 613 13.87 -12.56 -42.99
C LEU A 613 14.84 -12.06 -44.05
N GLU A 614 15.54 -10.96 -43.80
CA GLU A 614 16.51 -10.35 -44.73
C GLU A 614 17.71 -9.80 -43.94
N ASP A 615 18.94 -10.10 -44.33
CA ASP A 615 20.18 -9.51 -43.77
C ASP A 615 20.24 -9.43 -42.23
N SER A 616 19.86 -10.52 -41.57
CA SER A 616 19.77 -10.63 -40.10
C SER A 616 18.71 -9.77 -39.41
N ILE A 617 17.75 -9.24 -40.18
CA ILE A 617 16.58 -8.49 -39.74
C ILE A 617 15.32 -9.32 -39.93
N VAL A 618 14.47 -9.35 -38.89
CA VAL A 618 13.16 -9.99 -38.91
C VAL A 618 12.08 -8.92 -39.06
N TYR A 619 11.36 -8.94 -40.18
CA TYR A 619 10.22 -8.05 -40.42
C TYR A 619 8.93 -8.77 -40.04
N LEU A 620 8.20 -8.17 -39.11
CA LEU A 620 6.88 -8.62 -38.65
C LEU A 620 5.82 -7.65 -39.16
N ASP A 621 4.96 -8.12 -40.07
CA ASP A 621 3.86 -7.33 -40.62
C ASP A 621 2.53 -7.73 -39.98
N PHE A 622 1.83 -6.77 -39.39
CA PHE A 622 0.53 -6.96 -38.75
C PHE A 622 -0.60 -6.31 -39.54
N ASN A 623 -1.84 -6.68 -39.20
CA ASN A 623 -3.04 -6.05 -39.73
C ASN A 623 -3.30 -4.65 -39.14
N GLU A 624 -4.22 -3.90 -39.76
CA GLU A 624 -4.56 -2.52 -39.40
C GLU A 624 -4.96 -2.36 -37.92
N GLU A 625 -5.55 -3.38 -37.31
CA GLU A 625 -5.92 -3.42 -35.90
C GLU A 625 -4.73 -3.20 -34.96
N PHE A 626 -3.51 -3.61 -35.35
CA PHE A 626 -2.30 -3.36 -34.55
C PHE A 626 -2.01 -1.86 -34.42
N ALA A 627 -2.39 -1.03 -35.40
CA ALA A 627 -2.20 0.41 -35.32
C ALA A 627 -3.09 1.08 -34.25
N GLN A 628 -4.12 0.40 -33.73
CA GLN A 628 -4.93 0.90 -32.62
C GLN A 628 -4.15 0.96 -31.30
N LEU A 629 -2.96 0.33 -31.23
CA LEU A 629 -2.02 0.52 -30.11
C LEU A 629 -1.39 1.94 -30.10
N LEU A 630 -1.50 2.70 -31.20
CA LEU A 630 -0.89 4.02 -31.37
C LEU A 630 -1.77 5.19 -30.88
N VAL A 631 -2.69 4.97 -29.95
CA VAL A 631 -3.40 6.08 -29.29
C VAL A 631 -2.37 6.92 -28.53
N GLU A 632 -2.36 8.24 -28.73
CA GLU A 632 -1.35 9.14 -28.15
C GLU A 632 -1.59 9.31 -26.63
N ASN A 633 -1.16 8.32 -25.85
CA ASN A 633 -1.01 8.38 -24.41
C ASN A 633 0.13 7.47 -23.90
N PRO A 634 0.68 7.73 -22.69
CA PRO A 634 1.82 6.99 -22.17
C PRO A 634 1.57 5.49 -21.94
N GLU A 635 0.36 5.11 -21.55
CA GLU A 635 -0.01 3.71 -21.31
C GLU A 635 -0.05 2.89 -22.61
N ALA A 636 -0.56 3.49 -23.69
CA ALA A 636 -0.54 2.91 -25.03
C ALA A 636 0.89 2.81 -25.58
N ALA A 637 1.72 3.83 -25.32
CA ALA A 637 3.14 3.77 -25.64
C ALA A 637 3.86 2.65 -24.87
N ALA A 638 3.51 2.42 -23.61
CA ALA A 638 4.06 1.34 -22.79
C ALA A 638 3.63 -0.04 -23.29
N ARG A 639 2.35 -0.24 -23.63
CA ARG A 639 1.86 -1.47 -24.27
C ARG A 639 2.56 -1.78 -25.59
N ALA A 640 2.75 -0.76 -26.42
CA ALA A 640 3.49 -0.87 -27.67
C ALA A 640 4.96 -1.26 -27.44
N ALA A 641 5.61 -0.60 -26.47
CA ALA A 641 7.01 -0.85 -26.12
C ALA A 641 7.23 -2.27 -25.59
N ILE A 642 6.40 -2.74 -24.65
CA ILE A 642 6.56 -4.09 -24.08
C ILE A 642 6.32 -5.19 -25.10
N LEU A 643 5.35 -5.03 -26.03
CA LEU A 643 5.13 -5.99 -27.11
C LEU A 643 6.31 -6.05 -28.07
N ARG A 644 6.86 -4.90 -28.45
CA ARG A 644 8.08 -4.83 -29.26
C ARG A 644 9.23 -5.58 -28.58
N ASP A 645 9.45 -5.32 -27.30
CA ASP A 645 10.55 -5.92 -26.53
C ASP A 645 10.34 -7.43 -26.35
N ALA A 646 9.10 -7.86 -26.07
CA ALA A 646 8.70 -9.26 -26.01
C ALA A 646 9.01 -10.02 -27.30
N PHE A 647 8.62 -9.48 -28.47
CA PHE A 647 8.93 -10.09 -29.76
C PHE A 647 10.43 -10.16 -30.01
N ALA A 648 11.15 -9.06 -29.79
CA ALA A 648 12.59 -8.98 -30.07
C ALA A 648 13.40 -9.94 -29.19
N LEU A 649 13.15 -9.97 -27.89
CA LEU A 649 13.83 -10.85 -26.95
C LEU A 649 13.52 -12.32 -27.24
N SER A 650 12.24 -12.65 -27.47
CA SER A 650 11.83 -14.03 -27.78
C SER A 650 12.45 -14.52 -29.09
N ILE A 651 12.54 -13.68 -30.12
CA ILE A 651 13.20 -14.06 -31.38
C ILE A 651 14.71 -14.25 -31.15
N ALA A 652 15.37 -13.33 -30.44
CA ALA A 652 16.82 -13.37 -30.22
C ALA A 652 17.30 -14.47 -29.25
N GLU A 653 16.42 -15.02 -28.41
CA GLU A 653 16.72 -16.20 -27.59
C GLU A 653 16.57 -17.52 -28.34
N ASN A 654 15.88 -17.52 -29.48
CA ASN A 654 15.61 -18.73 -30.26
C ASN A 654 16.27 -18.75 -31.65
N LEU A 655 16.78 -17.61 -32.12
CA LEU A 655 17.45 -17.45 -33.42
C LEU A 655 18.65 -16.49 -33.31
N PRO A 656 19.65 -16.59 -34.20
CA PRO A 656 20.83 -15.71 -34.20
C PRO A 656 20.54 -14.27 -34.66
N TYR A 657 19.26 -13.91 -34.83
CA TYR A 657 18.84 -12.59 -35.28
C TYR A 657 18.79 -11.61 -34.12
N ALA A 658 19.29 -10.39 -34.35
CA ALA A 658 19.36 -9.35 -33.34
C ALA A 658 18.44 -8.17 -33.63
N THR A 659 17.84 -8.06 -34.82
CA THR A 659 17.04 -6.88 -35.17
C THR A 659 15.63 -7.26 -35.60
N VAL A 660 14.63 -6.64 -34.99
CA VAL A 660 13.21 -6.80 -35.34
C VAL A 660 12.64 -5.48 -35.83
N HIS A 661 11.89 -5.53 -36.94
CA HIS A 661 11.17 -4.40 -37.55
C HIS A 661 9.69 -4.73 -37.60
N ILE A 662 8.86 -3.82 -37.08
CA ILE A 662 7.40 -3.99 -37.06
C ILE A 662 6.74 -3.06 -38.08
N THR A 663 5.88 -3.61 -38.93
CA THR A 663 5.07 -2.88 -39.92
C THR A 663 3.58 -3.19 -39.77
N VAL A 664 2.72 -2.32 -40.32
CA VAL A 664 1.28 -2.56 -40.43
C VAL A 664 0.86 -2.37 -41.88
N GLU A 665 0.17 -3.36 -42.43
CA GLU A 665 -0.29 -3.36 -43.83
C GLU A 665 0.85 -3.09 -44.83
N GLY A 666 2.02 -3.68 -44.55
CA GLY A 666 3.25 -3.54 -45.33
C GLY A 666 3.91 -2.16 -45.24
N LYS A 667 3.41 -1.25 -44.39
CA LYS A 667 3.92 0.11 -44.24
C LYS A 667 4.57 0.33 -42.87
N PRO A 668 5.62 1.17 -42.78
CA PRO A 668 6.14 1.60 -41.49
C PRO A 668 5.05 2.31 -40.68
N LEU A 669 4.95 1.96 -39.40
CA LEU A 669 4.02 2.62 -38.48
C LEU A 669 4.43 4.09 -38.27
N ARG A 670 3.43 4.98 -38.22
CA ARG A 670 3.65 6.34 -37.73
C ARG A 670 4.14 6.27 -36.29
N ARG A 671 5.16 7.05 -35.94
CA ARG A 671 5.73 7.10 -34.59
C ARG A 671 5.39 8.46 -33.95
N PRO A 672 4.36 8.54 -33.10
CA PRO A 672 4.18 9.69 -32.21
C PRO A 672 5.38 9.82 -31.27
N ALA A 673 5.57 11.01 -30.71
CA ALA A 673 6.77 11.35 -29.94
C ALA A 673 6.94 10.50 -28.66
N GLU A 674 5.83 10.02 -28.09
CA GLU A 674 5.78 9.17 -26.89
C GLU A 674 6.16 7.70 -27.14
N PHE A 675 6.23 7.26 -28.40
CA PHE A 675 6.48 5.85 -28.76
C PHE A 675 7.95 5.59 -29.06
N LEU A 676 8.46 4.48 -28.52
CA LEU A 676 9.78 3.98 -28.87
C LEU A 676 9.84 3.55 -30.34
N PRO A 677 11.04 3.51 -30.95
CA PRO A 677 11.18 3.03 -32.33
C PRO A 677 10.63 1.60 -32.48
N TRP A 678 9.88 1.37 -33.57
CA TRP A 678 9.38 0.05 -33.99
C TRP A 678 10.45 -0.87 -34.55
N GLN A 679 11.70 -0.39 -34.55
CA GLN A 679 12.91 -1.14 -34.80
C GLN A 679 13.65 -1.28 -33.47
N LEU A 680 14.02 -2.51 -33.12
CA LEU A 680 14.86 -2.80 -31.95
C LEU A 680 16.01 -3.69 -32.37
N THR A 681 17.25 -3.23 -32.10
CA THR A 681 18.46 -4.03 -32.26
C THR A 681 18.95 -4.46 -30.89
N LEU A 682 18.88 -5.76 -30.64
CA LEU A 682 19.21 -6.43 -29.41
C LEU A 682 20.72 -6.63 -29.29
N SER A 683 21.27 -6.36 -28.11
CA SER A 683 22.65 -6.69 -27.78
C SER A 683 22.72 -7.40 -26.43
N ARG A 684 23.73 -8.27 -26.27
CA ARG A 684 23.95 -9.04 -25.04
C ARG A 684 25.13 -8.42 -24.25
N PRO A 685 25.06 -8.33 -22.91
CA PRO A 685 23.91 -8.71 -22.08
C PRO A 685 22.76 -7.70 -22.19
N TYR A 686 21.53 -8.20 -22.06
CA TYR A 686 20.33 -7.39 -21.91
C TYR A 686 19.74 -7.60 -20.51
N PHE A 687 18.88 -6.67 -20.11
CA PHE A 687 18.28 -6.62 -18.79
C PHE A 687 16.82 -6.18 -18.91
N ILE A 688 15.93 -6.98 -18.35
CA ILE A 688 14.49 -6.73 -18.35
C ILE A 688 14.04 -6.22 -16.99
N ASN A 689 12.93 -5.49 -16.98
CA ASN A 689 12.25 -5.03 -15.76
C ASN A 689 13.24 -4.37 -14.78
N LEU A 690 13.99 -3.39 -15.30
CA LEU A 690 15.05 -2.74 -14.55
C LEU A 690 14.44 -1.91 -13.40
N GLU A 691 14.98 -2.10 -12.20
CA GLU A 691 14.76 -1.26 -11.03
C GLU A 691 16.07 -0.53 -10.70
N ASP A 692 15.96 0.78 -10.42
CA ASP A 692 17.08 1.63 -10.02
C ASP A 692 17.21 1.69 -8.49
#